data_AF-A0A545UKX1-F1
#
_entry.id   AF-A0A545UKX1-F1
#
_cell.length_a   1.000
_cell.length_b   1.000
_cell.length_c   1.000
_cell.angle_alpha   90.00
_cell.angle_beta   90.00
_cell.angle_gamma   90.00
#
_symmetry.space_group_name_H-M   'P 1'
#
loop_
_entity.id
_entity.type
_entity.pdbx_description
1 polymer ?
#
loop_
_entity_poly.entity_id
_entity_poly.type
_entity_poly.pdbx_seq_one_letter_code
_entity_poly.pdbx_strand_id
1 'polypeptide(L)'
;MPFGGTNALSQEIHSSFNTSLLTQKRSLSNGAALRILPLGDSITWGYSSSDGNGYRQDLLNMLSGNPVQYVGSQRSGSMANNFNEGHPGAVISEIADYASLSVPSKPNIVLLMAGTNDCNKPEDPAGAPARLGSLIDKCIAAYPDAVIIVAKLTPIASATSQANVDNFNAAVPGVVASRLSQGARILTVDMGAFVTVGQLADGLHPNDAGYAKMASAWLGGLEKAASNGWISALESPGTGKGQGTCLSGLYWDPSHGLIASGVGSGDASFTANWTESRVISGIDLNGTRHGSLQSSGFRLARMFPNTGSSILQVNSTGAVELYVSDKVSITDEWKYWVASWGQIASGIGDGPGATFADIDGDGLDDYIWISEDGIVTAYRNGGHGSSTPESGTWIWIPMGVIASNLGGGVRGTIIFGDIDGDGRADYHVVDNATGALTSFLNMGPGINPTWQPMGQIASGLGGGGQVILADLNGDGRADYIWTTPERGGMVFTYINTRGLASGLAPVWIPVHIGQNLLAAGFNQIAFADFNDNNKADYFTEQADNHNKKIRLSINQCSGLAYVTGDGTRFADLNGDGLDDYIWMDIHGAITLYLNGGWDSSGKQIWLPQRVIATGVGSPRSEIHLADLDGDGLADYLVVDPTSGAVTFWKNGGSAANQANGWLWLPQGKIASGIGAGAGVRFADIDGDGRDDYLWLDENGAVTAYINGGPNASAPGGWVWLPQGVIATGVGAARQDVQFADINGDGKADYLWVGRIDGTVNLWYNGGPGSDKWIWYPAGEVATGTGSNGQSVMFADTTGNGRDDYLVVTPSSGAVSVWLNGCSGGFSGGSAPSNYELTAWGDSYASGVGSGAYIDGRRCLRYDNAYPIFLRDDPNHLWHGLGVKINNAACSGAKTDEVIDYQLYSKDQSSGQPSWQYYPRPSSGRPNIGTLSVGGDDIDFPGILNNCIMEGFPIPLSFGFTNRSCDDQRALTWSLISENGNHDEPNLELVAKIDSTIKSIIRYARQGSKFYLYVTGYGQFFNDQDPGCNTVTFARLANPKNDGKPHVLLTTELRQDFNHMTLTLNAAIKKAVSQNEGSDNNHVVKYIDIDSLMGTGHRFCEPGIQEPDQDNPNLWFFHYPYKTDDTKDAAIQYLNSVAQANVNTLAWDPKTTLWVDYLNEFWSQVDEAKLNQAVAASGDANAQYNFWPDTIGFRAKLFHPQPAYHRAIYDAIARQHLDDLGGVGT
;
A
#
# COMPACT_ATOMS: atom_id res chain seq x y z
N MET A 1 48.26 -3.77 -39.85
CA MET A 1 49.65 -3.73 -39.31
C MET A 1 50.20 -2.33 -39.48
N PRO A 2 51.22 -1.87 -38.71
CA PRO A 2 51.41 -1.97 -37.25
C PRO A 2 51.82 -0.57 -36.65
N PHE A 3 51.94 -0.24 -35.36
CA PHE A 3 51.68 -0.79 -34.00
C PHE A 3 50.97 0.35 -33.18
N GLY A 4 50.65 0.32 -31.88
CA GLY A 4 50.95 -0.56 -30.74
C GLY A 4 52.04 0.03 -29.80
N GLY A 5 51.83 0.22 -28.49
CA GLY A 5 50.59 -0.01 -27.72
C GLY A 5 50.74 0.14 -26.19
N THR A 6 49.62 -0.14 -25.50
CA THR A 6 49.47 -0.82 -24.17
C THR A 6 50.18 -0.32 -22.89
N ASN A 7 49.32 -0.13 -21.86
CA ASN A 7 49.49 -0.45 -20.43
C ASN A 7 50.43 0.35 -19.51
N ALA A 8 49.83 1.03 -18.52
CA ALA A 8 50.19 0.90 -17.10
C ALA A 8 49.04 1.39 -16.19
N LEU A 9 48.53 0.54 -15.30
CA LEU A 9 47.53 0.88 -14.28
C LEU A 9 47.85 0.08 -13.00
N SER A 10 48.69 0.63 -12.11
CA SER A 10 49.02 0.03 -10.82
C SER A 10 49.84 0.98 -9.93
N GLN A 11 49.39 1.23 -8.69
CA GLN A 11 50.10 1.95 -7.61
C GLN A 11 50.35 3.46 -7.92
N GLU A 12 50.30 4.41 -6.99
CA GLU A 12 50.40 4.36 -5.52
C GLU A 12 49.31 5.21 -4.83
N ILE A 13 48.87 4.83 -3.62
CA ILE A 13 48.25 5.76 -2.66
C ILE A 13 48.92 5.53 -1.30
N HIS A 14 49.89 6.38 -0.94
CA HIS A 14 50.42 6.49 0.41
C HIS A 14 50.71 7.95 0.76
N SER A 15 50.42 8.32 2.01
CA SER A 15 50.80 9.56 2.70
C SER A 15 50.37 10.91 2.09
N SER A 16 49.26 11.48 2.59
CA SER A 16 49.19 12.91 2.98
C SER A 16 47.93 13.26 3.79
N PHE A 17 47.74 12.68 4.98
CA PHE A 17 46.74 13.19 5.94
C PHE A 17 47.25 14.50 6.56
N ASN A 18 46.73 15.64 6.09
CA ASN A 18 47.12 16.97 6.55
C ASN A 18 46.14 17.47 7.63
N THR A 19 46.60 17.60 8.87
CA THR A 19 45.75 17.70 10.08
C THR A 19 45.27 19.13 10.40
N SER A 20 44.95 19.95 9.40
CA SER A 20 44.71 21.40 9.56
C SER A 20 43.33 21.93 9.12
N LEU A 21 42.33 21.04 8.93
CA LEU A 21 40.98 21.42 8.47
C LEU A 21 39.87 20.81 9.35
N LEU A 22 39.77 21.28 10.61
CA LEU A 22 38.77 20.85 11.60
C LEU A 22 37.66 21.88 11.90
N THR A 23 37.52 22.94 11.08
CA THR A 23 36.56 24.04 11.31
C THR A 23 35.84 24.49 10.04
N GLN A 24 35.45 23.54 9.19
CA GLN A 24 34.49 23.75 8.12
C GLN A 24 33.45 22.62 8.17
N LYS A 25 32.16 22.95 8.35
CA LYS A 25 31.08 21.96 8.21
C LYS A 25 31.13 21.40 6.79
N ARG A 26 31.36 20.09 6.64
CA ARG A 26 31.34 19.42 5.35
C ARG A 26 29.94 18.87 5.10
N SER A 27 29.24 19.45 4.14
CA SER A 27 27.99 18.92 3.59
C SER A 27 28.29 18.09 2.34
N LEU A 28 28.09 16.79 2.41
CA LEU A 28 28.15 15.90 1.25
C LEU A 28 26.96 16.19 0.33
N SER A 29 27.15 16.11 -0.99
CA SER A 29 26.09 16.29 -2.00
C SER A 29 25.14 17.46 -1.70
N ASN A 30 25.70 18.65 -1.46
CA ASN A 30 24.97 19.89 -1.13
C ASN A 30 24.07 19.83 0.14
N GLY A 31 24.27 18.84 1.02
CA GLY A 31 23.48 18.66 2.25
C GLY A 31 22.35 17.64 2.15
N ALA A 32 22.37 16.78 1.12
CA ALA A 32 21.39 15.70 0.94
C ALA A 32 21.19 14.83 2.20
N ALA A 33 19.97 14.35 2.43
CA ALA A 33 19.68 13.43 3.52
C ALA A 33 20.34 12.06 3.28
N LEU A 34 20.97 11.51 4.32
CA LEU A 34 21.71 10.26 4.27
C LEU A 34 21.00 9.23 5.15
N ARG A 35 20.35 8.24 4.53
CA ARG A 35 19.79 7.08 5.22
C ARG A 35 20.79 5.94 5.09
N ILE A 36 21.53 5.71 6.17
CA ILE A 36 22.73 4.89 6.21
C ILE A 36 22.41 3.57 6.90
N LEU A 37 22.62 2.45 6.21
CA LEU A 37 22.57 1.11 6.78
C LEU A 37 23.99 0.64 7.17
N PRO A 38 24.35 0.60 8.48
CA PRO A 38 25.57 -0.04 8.95
C PRO A 38 25.33 -1.55 9.06
N LEU A 39 25.86 -2.34 8.13
CA LEU A 39 25.62 -3.78 7.99
C LEU A 39 26.88 -4.57 8.32
N GLY A 40 26.81 -5.56 9.22
CA GLY A 40 28.00 -6.33 9.60
C GLY A 40 27.91 -7.19 10.85
N ASP A 41 29.04 -7.34 11.54
CA ASP A 41 29.20 -8.17 12.74
C ASP A 41 29.26 -7.35 14.05
N SER A 42 29.88 -7.91 15.11
CA SER A 42 30.11 -7.25 16.40
C SER A 42 30.87 -5.93 16.30
N ILE A 43 31.70 -5.73 15.28
CA ILE A 43 32.39 -4.46 15.06
C ILE A 43 31.41 -3.38 14.55
N THR A 44 30.42 -3.75 13.73
CA THR A 44 29.34 -2.84 13.33
C THR A 44 28.39 -2.53 14.48
N TRP A 45 28.08 -3.52 15.33
CA TRP A 45 27.33 -3.32 16.58
C TRP A 45 28.01 -2.33 17.55
N GLY A 46 29.33 -2.16 17.48
CA GLY A 46 30.12 -1.34 18.39
C GLY A 46 30.63 -2.08 19.63
N TYR A 47 30.75 -3.41 19.56
CA TYR A 47 31.23 -4.23 20.68
C TYR A 47 32.62 -3.77 21.16
N SER A 48 32.85 -3.80 22.48
CA SER A 48 34.05 -3.29 23.16
C SER A 48 34.33 -1.77 23.07
N SER A 49 33.44 -0.96 22.48
CA SER A 49 33.44 0.49 22.75
C SER A 49 32.88 0.79 24.14
N SER A 50 33.34 1.85 24.81
CA SER A 50 32.95 2.20 26.17
C SER A 50 31.52 2.73 26.30
N ASP A 51 30.93 3.19 25.18
CA ASP A 51 29.60 3.78 25.07
C ASP A 51 28.61 2.92 24.24
N GLY A 52 29.10 1.81 23.66
CA GLY A 52 28.38 0.89 22.77
C GLY A 52 28.11 1.41 21.35
N ASN A 53 28.56 2.62 21.00
CA ASN A 53 28.22 3.26 19.72
C ASN A 53 29.11 2.76 18.56
N GLY A 54 30.30 2.25 18.87
CA GLY A 54 31.31 1.93 17.85
C GLY A 54 31.70 3.17 17.05
N TYR A 55 31.84 3.05 15.73
CA TYR A 55 32.21 4.17 14.86
C TYR A 55 31.06 5.16 14.56
N ARG A 56 29.80 4.81 14.88
CA ARG A 56 28.62 5.50 14.34
C ARG A 56 28.43 6.90 14.90
N GLN A 57 28.72 7.13 16.18
CA GLN A 57 28.59 8.45 16.80
C GLN A 57 29.67 9.43 16.30
N ASP A 58 30.92 8.99 16.14
CA ASP A 58 31.97 9.83 15.56
C ASP A 58 31.71 10.15 14.09
N LEU A 59 31.23 9.17 13.31
CA LEU A 59 30.85 9.40 11.92
C LEU A 59 29.67 10.39 11.81
N LEU A 60 28.66 10.27 12.67
CA LEU A 60 27.55 11.22 12.76
C LEU A 60 28.02 12.65 13.11
N ASN A 61 28.98 12.78 14.03
CA ASN A 61 29.58 14.08 14.37
C ASN A 61 30.30 14.72 13.16
N MET A 62 31.02 13.90 12.38
CA MET A 62 31.71 14.35 11.16
C MET A 62 30.74 14.74 10.03
N LEU A 63 29.59 14.07 9.93
CA LEU A 63 28.54 14.32 8.94
C LEU A 63 27.57 15.45 9.30
N SER A 64 27.90 16.32 10.27
CA SER A 64 27.06 17.43 10.77
C SER A 64 26.77 18.59 9.78
N GLY A 65 27.03 18.37 8.48
CA GLY A 65 26.54 19.15 7.34
C GLY A 65 25.41 18.48 6.55
N ASN A 66 24.93 17.32 6.97
CA ASN A 66 23.85 16.54 6.36
C ASN A 66 22.83 16.08 7.43
N PRO A 67 21.54 15.93 7.10
CA PRO A 67 20.63 15.07 7.86
C PRO A 67 21.10 13.62 7.74
N VAL A 68 21.14 12.88 8.86
CA VAL A 68 21.59 11.48 8.88
C VAL A 68 20.65 10.63 9.73
N GLN A 69 20.07 9.59 9.12
CA GLN A 69 19.31 8.52 9.79
C GLN A 69 20.15 7.24 9.65
N TYR A 70 20.48 6.57 10.75
CA TYR A 70 20.95 5.19 10.68
C TYR A 70 19.72 4.26 10.65
N VAL A 71 19.82 3.12 9.96
CA VAL A 71 18.75 2.11 9.88
C VAL A 71 19.28 0.68 10.03
N GLY A 72 18.36 -0.26 10.19
CA GLY A 72 18.62 -1.69 10.43
C GLY A 72 17.94 -2.19 11.71
N SER A 73 17.71 -3.51 11.81
CA SER A 73 16.84 -4.11 12.85
C SER A 73 17.39 -4.03 14.29
N GLN A 74 18.67 -3.73 14.47
CA GLN A 74 19.36 -3.75 15.75
C GLN A 74 19.58 -2.33 16.32
N ARG A 75 19.46 -2.19 17.64
CA ARG A 75 19.79 -0.94 18.36
C ARG A 75 20.90 -1.19 19.36
N SER A 76 22.00 -0.45 19.27
CA SER A 76 23.15 -0.60 20.18
C SER A 76 23.90 0.70 20.41
N GLY A 77 24.23 0.97 21.68
CA GLY A 77 24.94 2.16 22.11
C GLY A 77 24.05 3.27 22.67
N SER A 78 24.70 4.22 23.35
CA SER A 78 24.10 5.36 24.06
C SER A 78 23.68 6.54 23.17
N MET A 79 24.03 6.54 21.88
CA MET A 79 23.61 7.58 20.94
C MET A 79 22.10 7.52 20.67
N ALA A 80 21.48 8.65 20.33
CA ALA A 80 20.05 8.69 20.00
C ALA A 80 19.74 7.97 18.67
N ASN A 81 20.66 8.06 17.70
CA ASN A 81 20.56 7.47 16.38
C ASN A 81 21.28 6.11 16.34
N ASN A 82 20.83 5.15 17.16
CA ASN A 82 21.58 3.91 17.47
C ASN A 82 21.19 2.67 16.66
N PHE A 83 20.39 2.82 15.60
CA PHE A 83 20.08 1.76 14.65
C PHE A 83 21.34 1.22 13.94
N ASN A 84 21.31 -0.08 13.59
CA ASN A 84 22.27 -0.78 12.76
C ASN A 84 21.76 -2.18 12.37
N GLU A 85 22.48 -2.87 11.50
CA GLU A 85 22.32 -4.30 11.19
C GLU A 85 23.65 -5.02 11.45
N GLY A 86 24.26 -4.75 12.62
CA GLY A 86 25.45 -5.42 13.14
C GLY A 86 25.05 -6.60 14.01
N HIS A 87 25.60 -7.80 13.77
CA HIS A 87 25.22 -9.01 14.52
C HIS A 87 26.42 -9.66 15.23
N PRO A 88 26.51 -9.56 16.57
CA PRO A 88 27.67 -10.05 17.32
C PRO A 88 27.95 -11.55 17.17
N GLY A 89 29.03 -11.87 16.45
CA GLY A 89 29.49 -13.23 16.19
C GLY A 89 29.07 -13.83 14.85
N ALA A 90 28.22 -13.14 14.08
CA ALA A 90 27.69 -13.62 12.81
C ALA A 90 28.75 -13.71 11.69
N VAL A 91 28.66 -14.73 10.85
CA VAL A 91 29.43 -14.88 9.60
C VAL A 91 28.71 -14.24 8.41
N ILE A 92 29.39 -14.06 7.26
CA ILE A 92 28.84 -13.31 6.12
C ILE A 92 27.49 -13.86 5.62
N SER A 93 27.25 -15.17 5.66
CA SER A 93 25.96 -15.76 5.29
C SER A 93 24.82 -15.37 6.23
N GLU A 94 25.07 -15.37 7.54
CA GLU A 94 24.09 -14.94 8.55
C GLU A 94 23.83 -13.43 8.43
N ILE A 95 24.89 -12.62 8.20
CA ILE A 95 24.77 -11.19 7.92
C ILE A 95 23.96 -10.94 6.64
N ALA A 96 24.06 -11.84 5.64
CA ALA A 96 23.23 -11.76 4.44
C ALA A 96 21.76 -12.07 4.72
N ASP A 97 21.45 -13.00 5.64
CA ASP A 97 20.07 -13.22 6.08
C ASP A 97 19.55 -12.04 6.89
N TYR A 98 20.32 -11.49 7.83
CA TYR A 98 19.96 -10.27 8.57
C TYR A 98 19.79 -9.04 7.66
N ALA A 99 20.53 -8.94 6.55
CA ALA A 99 20.32 -7.89 5.55
C ALA A 99 18.91 -7.89 4.93
N SER A 100 18.16 -9.01 4.98
CA SER A 100 16.74 -9.03 4.59
C SER A 100 15.83 -8.28 5.56
N LEU A 101 16.20 -8.15 6.84
CA LEU A 101 15.41 -7.43 7.84
C LEU A 101 15.48 -5.91 7.63
N SER A 102 16.57 -5.42 7.04
CA SER A 102 16.76 -4.01 6.66
C SER A 102 16.06 -3.59 5.35
N VAL A 103 15.46 -4.52 4.60
CA VAL A 103 14.92 -4.24 3.24
C VAL A 103 13.85 -3.14 3.20
N PRO A 104 12.88 -3.07 4.14
CA PRO A 104 11.89 -1.98 4.16
C PRO A 104 12.52 -0.59 4.29
N SER A 105 13.69 -0.49 4.96
CA SER A 105 14.30 0.78 5.33
C SER A 105 14.92 1.58 4.17
N LYS A 106 14.88 1.11 2.92
CA LYS A 106 15.45 1.75 1.70
C LYS A 106 16.59 2.77 1.95
N PRO A 107 17.77 2.32 2.40
CA PRO A 107 18.93 3.19 2.61
C PRO A 107 19.50 3.69 1.28
N ASN A 108 19.86 4.98 1.17
CA ASN A 108 20.65 5.46 0.03
C ASN A 108 22.17 5.20 0.20
N ILE A 109 22.60 4.71 1.37
CA ILE A 109 23.99 4.32 1.67
C ILE A 109 24.00 3.01 2.48
N VAL A 110 24.82 2.04 2.07
CA VAL A 110 25.15 0.85 2.88
C VAL A 110 26.63 0.89 3.28
N LEU A 111 26.93 0.83 4.57
CA LEU A 111 28.29 0.65 5.12
C LEU A 111 28.46 -0.83 5.49
N LEU A 112 29.00 -1.62 4.56
CA LEU A 112 29.11 -3.06 4.70
C LEU A 112 30.49 -3.48 5.26
N MET A 113 30.50 -4.07 6.46
CA MET A 113 31.67 -4.69 7.06
C MET A 113 31.32 -6.10 7.59
N ALA A 114 31.53 -7.11 6.75
CA ALA A 114 31.25 -8.51 7.06
C ALA A 114 32.48 -9.38 6.74
N GLY A 115 32.75 -10.39 7.57
CA GLY A 115 33.85 -11.36 7.37
C GLY A 115 34.81 -11.52 8.55
N THR A 116 34.68 -10.74 9.63
CA THR A 116 35.59 -10.85 10.79
C THR A 116 35.47 -12.23 11.45
N ASN A 117 34.25 -12.76 11.59
CA ASN A 117 34.02 -14.08 12.17
C ASN A 117 34.45 -15.21 11.21
N ASP A 118 34.19 -15.09 9.91
CA ASP A 118 34.66 -16.02 8.87
C ASP A 118 36.20 -16.18 8.90
N CYS A 119 36.93 -15.10 9.21
CA CYS A 119 38.39 -15.14 9.33
C CYS A 119 38.87 -15.64 10.71
N ASN A 120 38.12 -15.38 11.78
CA ASN A 120 38.54 -15.61 13.18
C ASN A 120 38.08 -16.95 13.78
N LYS A 121 36.96 -17.50 13.33
CA LYS A 121 36.47 -18.85 13.62
C LYS A 121 36.23 -19.60 12.29
N PRO A 122 37.29 -19.84 11.50
CA PRO A 122 37.15 -20.25 10.12
C PRO A 122 36.64 -21.69 9.97
N GLU A 123 35.43 -21.84 9.42
CA GLU A 123 34.98 -23.09 8.79
C GLU A 123 35.41 -23.13 7.31
N ASP A 124 35.13 -22.04 6.58
CA ASP A 124 35.64 -21.78 5.23
C ASP A 124 36.06 -20.29 5.10
N PRO A 125 37.33 -19.93 5.29
CA PRO A 125 37.81 -18.57 5.07
C PRO A 125 38.11 -18.26 3.59
N ALA A 126 38.08 -19.27 2.71
CA ALA A 126 38.44 -19.12 1.29
C ALA A 126 37.25 -18.71 0.42
N GLY A 127 36.04 -19.21 0.72
CA GLY A 127 34.78 -18.77 0.11
C GLY A 127 34.21 -17.48 0.72
N ALA A 128 34.80 -16.94 1.78
CA ALA A 128 34.35 -15.70 2.41
C ALA A 128 34.24 -14.51 1.43
N PRO A 129 35.18 -14.26 0.50
CA PRO A 129 35.03 -13.20 -0.51
C PRO A 129 33.90 -13.47 -1.52
N ALA A 130 33.53 -14.74 -1.76
CA ALA A 130 32.38 -15.10 -2.59
C ALA A 130 31.06 -14.82 -1.85
N ARG A 131 30.95 -15.22 -0.57
CA ARG A 131 29.82 -14.84 0.31
C ARG A 131 29.66 -13.31 0.40
N LEU A 132 30.76 -12.56 0.49
CA LEU A 132 30.72 -11.09 0.46
C LEU A 132 30.18 -10.56 -0.88
N GLY A 133 30.56 -11.20 -1.99
CA GLY A 133 30.00 -10.92 -3.31
C GLY A 133 28.48 -11.11 -3.35
N SER A 134 27.98 -12.26 -2.89
CA SER A 134 26.54 -12.53 -2.83
C SER A 134 25.78 -11.57 -1.90
N LEU A 135 26.39 -11.15 -0.78
CA LEU A 135 25.81 -10.13 0.10
C LEU A 135 25.76 -8.75 -0.56
N ILE A 136 26.82 -8.36 -1.28
CA ILE A 136 26.84 -7.14 -2.11
C ILE A 136 25.74 -7.21 -3.18
N ASP A 137 25.60 -8.34 -3.89
CA ASP A 137 24.60 -8.51 -4.94
C ASP A 137 23.16 -8.45 -4.36
N LYS A 138 22.94 -9.02 -3.17
CA LYS A 138 21.69 -8.90 -2.41
C LYS A 138 21.37 -7.45 -2.05
N CYS A 139 22.37 -6.66 -1.63
CA CYS A 139 22.21 -5.23 -1.38
C CYS A 139 21.96 -4.40 -2.67
N ILE A 140 22.57 -4.77 -3.81
CA ILE A 140 22.31 -4.11 -5.10
C ILE A 140 20.88 -4.43 -5.58
N ALA A 141 20.43 -5.68 -5.44
CA ALA A 141 19.09 -6.08 -5.83
C ALA A 141 17.99 -5.47 -4.93
N ALA A 142 18.28 -5.26 -3.64
CA ALA A 142 17.36 -4.60 -2.72
C ALA A 142 17.36 -3.06 -2.86
N TYR A 143 18.52 -2.45 -3.15
CA TYR A 143 18.71 -1.01 -3.15
C TYR A 143 19.53 -0.56 -4.40
N PRO A 144 18.95 -0.61 -5.62
CA PRO A 144 19.70 -0.41 -6.87
C PRO A 144 20.33 0.99 -6.99
N ASP A 145 19.72 2.00 -6.38
CA ASP A 145 20.20 3.38 -6.35
C ASP A 145 21.16 3.69 -5.18
N ALA A 146 21.35 2.76 -4.23
CA ALA A 146 22.15 2.99 -3.05
C ALA A 146 23.67 2.96 -3.30
N VAL A 147 24.40 3.78 -2.54
CA VAL A 147 25.86 3.74 -2.50
C VAL A 147 26.31 2.65 -1.53
N ILE A 148 26.95 1.60 -2.05
CA ILE A 148 27.52 0.53 -1.21
C ILE A 148 29.00 0.80 -0.97
N ILE A 149 29.37 0.96 0.30
CA ILE A 149 30.75 1.17 0.74
C ILE A 149 31.18 -0.08 1.50
N VAL A 150 32.13 -0.83 0.93
CA VAL A 150 32.57 -2.13 1.45
C VAL A 150 33.89 -1.99 2.18
N ALA A 151 33.93 -2.37 3.46
CA ALA A 151 35.14 -2.39 4.25
C ALA A 151 35.98 -3.65 3.96
N LYS A 152 37.30 -3.45 3.83
CA LYS A 152 38.29 -4.44 4.28
C LYS A 152 38.32 -4.46 5.81
N LEU A 153 38.55 -5.63 6.38
CA LEU A 153 38.53 -5.88 7.82
C LEU A 153 39.72 -5.23 8.56
N THR A 154 39.50 -4.93 9.85
CA THR A 154 40.56 -4.55 10.80
C THR A 154 41.51 -5.73 11.09
N PRO A 155 42.75 -5.47 11.55
CA PRO A 155 43.66 -6.55 11.96
C PRO A 155 43.15 -7.28 13.21
N ILE A 156 43.67 -8.50 13.43
CA ILE A 156 43.33 -9.41 14.54
C ILE A 156 44.64 -9.88 15.19
N ALA A 157 44.69 -9.95 16.53
CA ALA A 157 45.92 -10.29 17.26
C ALA A 157 46.38 -11.77 17.09
N SER A 158 45.47 -12.66 16.68
CA SER A 158 45.76 -14.05 16.33
C SER A 158 46.47 -14.12 14.97
N ALA A 159 47.71 -14.59 14.94
CA ALA A 159 48.49 -14.68 13.69
C ALA A 159 47.82 -15.56 12.61
N THR A 160 47.10 -16.61 13.01
CA THR A 160 46.32 -17.44 12.08
C THR A 160 45.10 -16.69 11.53
N SER A 161 44.36 -16.00 12.40
CA SER A 161 43.20 -15.19 11.98
C SER A 161 43.63 -14.00 11.11
N GLN A 162 44.79 -13.39 11.40
CA GLN A 162 45.37 -12.31 10.61
C GLN A 162 45.72 -12.78 9.19
N ALA A 163 46.31 -13.98 9.03
CA ALA A 163 46.59 -14.52 7.70
C ALA A 163 45.30 -14.75 6.87
N ASN A 164 44.19 -15.10 7.51
CA ASN A 164 42.88 -15.16 6.84
C ASN A 164 42.39 -13.75 6.45
N VAL A 165 42.48 -12.78 7.37
CA VAL A 165 42.14 -11.37 7.12
C VAL A 165 42.96 -10.78 5.97
N ASP A 166 44.26 -11.05 5.90
CA ASP A 166 45.15 -10.55 4.84
C ASP A 166 44.72 -11.08 3.46
N ASN A 167 44.38 -12.37 3.38
CA ASN A 167 43.88 -13.00 2.15
C ASN A 167 42.50 -12.45 1.75
N PHE A 168 41.58 -12.30 2.71
CA PHE A 168 40.25 -11.71 2.48
C PHE A 168 40.35 -10.26 1.99
N ASN A 169 41.14 -9.44 2.69
CA ASN A 169 41.38 -8.03 2.38
C ASN A 169 42.07 -7.80 1.03
N ALA A 170 42.84 -8.78 0.53
CA ALA A 170 43.39 -8.77 -0.82
C ALA A 170 42.32 -9.05 -1.90
N ALA A 171 41.27 -9.80 -1.58
CA ALA A 171 40.20 -10.16 -2.51
C ALA A 171 39.09 -9.09 -2.63
N VAL A 172 38.73 -8.40 -1.53
CA VAL A 172 37.64 -7.39 -1.50
C VAL A 172 37.66 -6.40 -2.68
N PRO A 173 38.80 -5.80 -3.10
CA PRO A 173 38.83 -4.88 -4.23
C PRO A 173 38.40 -5.51 -5.56
N GLY A 174 38.66 -6.81 -5.77
CA GLY A 174 38.22 -7.53 -6.96
C GLY A 174 36.70 -7.81 -6.94
N VAL A 175 36.16 -8.18 -5.77
CA VAL A 175 34.73 -8.38 -5.56
C VAL A 175 33.96 -7.10 -5.91
N VAL A 176 34.42 -5.96 -5.39
CA VAL A 176 33.85 -4.62 -5.62
C VAL A 176 34.01 -4.15 -7.06
N ALA A 177 35.21 -4.27 -7.65
CA ALA A 177 35.47 -3.82 -9.01
C ALA A 177 34.57 -4.52 -10.05
N SER A 178 34.22 -5.79 -9.82
CA SER A 178 33.27 -6.51 -10.68
C SER A 178 31.90 -5.83 -10.72
N ARG A 179 31.31 -5.49 -9.56
CA ARG A 179 29.98 -4.85 -9.50
C ARG A 179 30.02 -3.41 -9.99
N LEU A 180 31.12 -2.68 -9.72
CA LEU A 180 31.33 -1.34 -10.28
C LEU A 180 31.37 -1.37 -11.83
N SER A 181 31.98 -2.40 -12.43
CA SER A 181 31.98 -2.58 -13.90
C SER A 181 30.61 -2.93 -14.49
N GLN A 182 29.66 -3.35 -13.65
CA GLN A 182 28.27 -3.66 -14.00
C GLN A 182 27.32 -2.47 -13.71
N GLY A 183 27.86 -1.31 -13.31
CA GLY A 183 27.10 -0.07 -13.10
C GLY A 183 26.72 0.24 -11.65
N ALA A 184 26.99 -0.65 -10.69
CA ALA A 184 26.65 -0.43 -9.29
C ALA A 184 27.46 0.72 -8.66
N ARG A 185 26.83 1.50 -7.77
CA ARG A 185 27.41 2.66 -7.07
C ARG A 185 28.30 2.23 -5.89
N ILE A 186 29.33 1.43 -6.16
CA ILE A 186 30.08 0.67 -5.15
C ILE A 186 31.57 1.06 -5.07
N LEU A 187 32.13 1.12 -3.86
CA LEU A 187 33.56 1.34 -3.62
C LEU A 187 34.09 0.65 -2.34
N THR A 188 35.42 0.49 -2.26
CA THR A 188 36.11 -0.14 -1.10
C THR A 188 36.72 0.90 -0.16
N VAL A 189 36.62 0.67 1.16
CA VAL A 189 37.36 1.37 2.22
C VAL A 189 38.30 0.38 2.94
N ASP A 190 39.48 0.84 3.36
CA ASP A 190 40.51 -0.01 3.97
C ASP A 190 40.63 0.25 5.48
N MET A 191 39.97 -0.56 6.33
CA MET A 191 40.05 -0.35 7.80
C MET A 191 41.40 -0.77 8.38
N GLY A 192 42.09 -1.72 7.74
CA GLY A 192 43.43 -2.18 8.13
C GLY A 192 44.50 -1.10 7.98
N ALA A 193 44.32 -0.16 7.04
CA ALA A 193 45.18 1.01 6.92
C ALA A 193 45.03 2.04 8.07
N PHE A 194 43.97 1.94 8.88
CA PHE A 194 43.64 2.90 9.93
C PHE A 194 43.83 2.32 11.35
N VAL A 195 43.25 1.15 11.63
CA VAL A 195 43.26 0.50 12.94
C VAL A 195 44.49 -0.41 13.08
N THR A 196 45.16 -0.39 14.23
CA THR A 196 46.30 -1.29 14.52
C THR A 196 45.97 -2.26 15.66
N VAL A 197 46.72 -3.35 15.79
CA VAL A 197 46.53 -4.37 16.86
C VAL A 197 46.58 -3.75 18.28
N GLY A 198 47.36 -2.68 18.47
CA GLY A 198 47.41 -1.93 19.74
C GLY A 198 46.18 -1.06 20.03
N GLN A 199 45.18 -1.06 19.13
CA GLN A 199 43.89 -0.37 19.28
C GLN A 199 42.72 -1.35 19.35
N LEU A 200 42.99 -2.64 19.58
CA LEU A 200 41.98 -3.65 19.87
C LEU A 200 41.83 -3.79 21.39
N ALA A 201 40.61 -3.96 21.88
CA ALA A 201 40.31 -4.09 23.31
C ALA A 201 40.62 -5.48 23.86
N ASP A 202 40.31 -6.52 23.08
CA ASP A 202 40.45 -7.94 23.40
C ASP A 202 41.34 -8.71 22.40
N GLY A 203 41.89 -8.01 21.41
CA GLY A 203 42.64 -8.60 20.30
C GLY A 203 41.81 -8.91 19.04
N LEU A 204 40.50 -8.59 19.04
CA LEU A 204 39.58 -8.74 17.91
C LEU A 204 38.81 -7.45 17.63
N HIS A 205 38.15 -6.91 18.65
CA HIS A 205 37.29 -5.73 18.54
C HIS A 205 38.09 -4.45 18.77
N PRO A 206 37.85 -3.36 18.00
CA PRO A 206 38.43 -2.06 18.29
C PRO A 206 38.04 -1.53 19.68
N ASN A 207 38.92 -0.74 20.28
CA ASN A 207 38.56 0.17 21.36
C ASN A 207 38.13 1.54 20.78
N ASP A 208 37.67 2.46 21.64
CA ASP A 208 37.19 3.80 21.25
C ASP A 208 38.13 4.54 20.28
N ALA A 209 39.45 4.49 20.53
CA ALA A 209 40.45 5.11 19.66
C ALA A 209 40.66 4.38 18.32
N GLY A 210 40.28 3.11 18.23
CA GLY A 210 40.15 2.36 16.98
C GLY A 210 38.87 2.73 16.21
N TYR A 211 37.72 2.79 16.89
CA TYR A 211 36.43 3.15 16.30
C TYR A 211 36.41 4.58 15.72
N ALA A 212 36.99 5.56 16.42
CA ALA A 212 37.13 6.94 15.92
C ALA A 212 37.92 7.02 14.60
N LYS A 213 38.86 6.11 14.39
CA LYS A 213 39.59 5.98 13.12
C LYS A 213 38.75 5.28 12.03
N MET A 214 37.93 4.30 12.39
CA MET A 214 36.99 3.69 11.42
C MET A 214 35.96 4.71 10.93
N ALA A 215 35.45 5.58 11.81
CA ALA A 215 34.61 6.72 11.41
C ALA A 215 35.31 7.61 10.37
N SER A 216 36.60 7.89 10.58
CA SER A 216 37.42 8.67 9.64
C SER A 216 37.62 7.95 8.29
N ALA A 217 37.68 6.62 8.27
CA ALA A 217 37.79 5.81 7.06
C ALA A 217 36.46 5.75 6.28
N TRP A 218 35.32 5.54 6.97
CA TRP A 218 33.99 5.61 6.38
C TRP A 218 33.69 6.98 5.77
N LEU A 219 34.05 8.07 6.46
CA LEU A 219 33.93 9.43 5.93
C LEU A 219 34.67 9.59 4.59
N GLY A 220 35.89 9.05 4.48
CA GLY A 220 36.66 9.09 3.22
C GLY A 220 35.98 8.32 2.08
N GLY A 221 35.27 7.23 2.38
CA GLY A 221 34.42 6.52 1.41
C GLY A 221 33.22 7.35 0.97
N LEU A 222 32.53 7.99 1.91
CA LEU A 222 31.37 8.85 1.66
C LEU A 222 31.74 10.11 0.86
N GLU A 223 32.86 10.75 1.20
CA GLU A 223 33.43 11.86 0.42
C GLU A 223 33.77 11.41 -1.01
N LYS A 224 34.27 10.18 -1.20
CA LYS A 224 34.53 9.65 -2.55
C LYS A 224 33.24 9.40 -3.33
N ALA A 225 32.22 8.83 -2.72
CA ALA A 225 30.91 8.61 -3.36
C ALA A 225 30.22 9.92 -3.74
N ALA A 226 30.24 10.92 -2.85
CA ALA A 226 29.76 12.27 -3.12
C ALA A 226 30.54 12.91 -4.30
N SER A 227 31.86 12.74 -4.34
CA SER A 227 32.69 13.25 -5.47
C SER A 227 32.41 12.58 -6.82
N ASN A 228 31.80 11.39 -6.81
CA ASN A 228 31.35 10.69 -8.01
C ASN A 228 29.93 11.07 -8.43
N GLY A 229 29.20 11.85 -7.63
CA GLY A 229 27.78 12.16 -7.85
C GLY A 229 26.84 10.99 -7.56
N TRP A 230 27.25 10.01 -6.75
CA TRP A 230 26.49 8.76 -6.55
C TRP A 230 25.45 8.79 -5.43
N ILE A 231 25.53 9.74 -4.50
CA ILE A 231 24.52 9.86 -3.42
C ILE A 231 23.30 10.57 -3.99
N SER A 232 22.22 9.81 -4.21
CA SER A 232 20.91 10.26 -4.68
C SER A 232 20.06 10.85 -3.54
N ALA A 233 18.90 11.40 -3.90
CA ALA A 233 17.80 11.60 -2.95
C ALA A 233 17.37 10.26 -2.32
N LEU A 234 16.60 10.34 -1.23
CA LEU A 234 16.01 9.17 -0.59
C LEU A 234 14.82 8.65 -1.41
N GLU A 235 14.68 7.33 -1.46
CA GLU A 235 13.39 6.70 -1.72
C GLU A 235 12.67 6.45 -0.39
N SER A 236 11.35 6.51 -0.40
CA SER A 236 10.45 6.22 0.71
C SER A 236 10.68 4.82 1.30
N PRO A 237 10.70 4.60 2.63
CA PRO A 237 10.54 3.26 3.19
C PRO A 237 9.20 2.71 2.70
N GLY A 238 9.22 1.53 2.08
CA GLY A 238 8.02 0.93 1.49
C GLY A 238 7.35 -0.03 2.46
N THR A 239 6.05 0.10 2.65
CA THR A 239 5.19 -0.91 3.27
C THR A 239 5.23 -2.24 2.49
N GLY A 240 4.72 -3.30 3.11
CA GLY A 240 5.03 -4.67 2.69
C GLY A 240 4.41 -5.11 1.34
N LYS A 241 5.28 -5.50 0.40
CA LYS A 241 4.98 -6.34 -0.78
C LYS A 241 3.85 -5.85 -1.71
N GLY A 242 4.22 -5.24 -2.83
CA GLY A 242 3.27 -4.90 -3.90
C GLY A 242 2.43 -6.09 -4.40
N GLN A 243 1.17 -6.13 -3.98
CA GLN A 243 0.06 -6.37 -4.91
C GLN A 243 0.00 -5.17 -5.88
N GLY A 244 -0.53 -5.35 -7.10
CA GLY A 244 -0.56 -4.27 -8.09
C GLY A 244 -1.51 -3.12 -7.73
N THR A 245 -1.14 -1.90 -8.12
CA THR A 245 -1.91 -0.66 -7.86
C THR A 245 -3.30 -0.68 -8.52
N CYS A 246 -4.34 -0.36 -7.76
CA CYS A 246 -5.74 -0.68 -8.05
C CYS A 246 -6.48 0.39 -8.87
N LEU A 247 -5.84 0.92 -9.91
CA LEU A 247 -6.34 2.10 -10.65
C LEU A 247 -7.70 1.90 -11.36
N SER A 248 -8.21 0.67 -11.49
CA SER A 248 -9.53 0.39 -12.05
C SER A 248 -10.13 -0.92 -11.54
N GLY A 249 -11.46 -1.00 -11.50
CA GLY A 249 -12.18 -2.22 -11.10
C GLY A 249 -12.07 -2.54 -9.62
N LEU A 250 -12.05 -1.51 -8.77
CA LEU A 250 -12.17 -1.64 -7.31
C LEU A 250 -13.51 -2.29 -6.93
N TYR A 251 -13.48 -3.14 -5.91
CA TYR A 251 -14.61 -3.94 -5.44
C TYR A 251 -14.54 -4.15 -3.92
N TRP A 252 -15.58 -3.69 -3.23
CA TRP A 252 -15.79 -3.89 -1.79
C TRP A 252 -16.43 -5.27 -1.54
N ASP A 253 -15.69 -6.25 -1.04
CA ASP A 253 -16.24 -7.59 -0.76
C ASP A 253 -17.06 -7.64 0.54
N PRO A 254 -18.39 -7.84 0.49
CA PRO A 254 -19.24 -7.94 1.67
C PRO A 254 -19.15 -9.28 2.42
N SER A 255 -18.36 -10.26 1.94
CA SER A 255 -18.44 -11.65 2.40
C SER A 255 -18.08 -11.84 3.88
N HIS A 256 -17.20 -11.01 4.43
CA HIS A 256 -16.70 -11.13 5.81
C HIS A 256 -17.60 -10.45 6.84
N GLY A 257 -18.08 -9.22 6.59
CA GLY A 257 -18.99 -8.51 7.48
C GLY A 257 -18.38 -8.27 8.87
N LEU A 258 -19.03 -8.77 9.94
CA LEU A 258 -18.71 -8.44 11.33
C LEU A 258 -17.36 -9.03 11.81
N ILE A 259 -16.31 -8.22 11.83
CA ILE A 259 -14.97 -8.60 12.31
C ILE A 259 -14.71 -8.30 13.79
N ALA A 260 -15.39 -7.32 14.39
CA ALA A 260 -15.26 -7.03 15.83
C ALA A 260 -16.63 -6.85 16.49
N SER A 261 -16.82 -7.43 17.67
CA SER A 261 -18.06 -7.29 18.46
C SER A 261 -18.21 -5.93 19.16
N GLY A 262 -17.19 -5.08 19.09
CA GLY A 262 -17.07 -3.87 19.88
C GLY A 262 -16.40 -4.11 21.24
N VAL A 263 -15.66 -3.10 21.71
CA VAL A 263 -14.97 -3.07 23.01
C VAL A 263 -15.04 -1.66 23.61
N GLY A 264 -14.66 -1.54 24.89
CA GLY A 264 -14.74 -0.28 25.63
C GLY A 264 -16.14 0.02 26.19
N SER A 265 -16.39 1.28 26.51
CA SER A 265 -17.67 1.76 27.04
C SER A 265 -17.90 3.23 26.67
N GLY A 266 -19.07 3.56 26.12
CA GLY A 266 -19.53 4.95 26.03
C GLY A 266 -19.65 5.65 27.38
N ASP A 267 -20.10 6.91 27.36
CA ASP A 267 -20.33 7.69 28.58
C ASP A 267 -21.40 7.01 29.48
N ALA A 268 -21.38 7.35 30.77
CA ALA A 268 -22.27 6.79 31.77
C ALA A 268 -23.76 7.08 31.46
N SER A 269 -24.66 6.37 32.12
CA SER A 269 -26.09 6.67 32.08
C SER A 269 -26.36 8.12 32.50
N PHE A 270 -27.15 8.85 31.71
CA PHE A 270 -27.45 10.26 31.92
C PHE A 270 -27.82 10.57 33.37
N THR A 271 -27.03 11.46 33.97
CA THR A 271 -27.15 11.88 35.37
C THR A 271 -27.71 13.28 35.42
N ALA A 272 -28.96 13.37 35.86
CA ALA A 272 -29.68 14.61 36.02
C ALA A 272 -29.14 15.44 37.19
N ASN A 273 -28.68 16.67 36.91
CA ASN A 273 -28.27 17.60 37.96
C ASN A 273 -28.51 19.05 37.52
N TRP A 274 -29.14 19.83 38.40
CA TRP A 274 -29.60 21.19 38.12
C TRP A 274 -29.39 22.10 39.33
N THR A 275 -28.72 23.23 39.13
CA THR A 275 -28.48 24.22 40.19
C THR A 275 -29.47 25.37 40.04
N GLU A 276 -30.55 25.37 40.84
CA GLU A 276 -31.52 26.48 40.86
C GLU A 276 -30.87 27.79 41.35
N SER A 277 -30.97 28.86 40.56
CA SER A 277 -30.72 30.21 41.05
C SER A 277 -31.90 30.72 41.90
N ARG A 278 -31.64 31.66 42.82
CA ARG A 278 -32.73 32.37 43.50
C ARG A 278 -33.43 33.31 42.51
N VAL A 279 -34.77 33.33 42.59
CA VAL A 279 -35.67 34.06 41.68
C VAL A 279 -35.17 35.48 41.37
N ILE A 280 -34.92 35.76 40.09
CA ILE A 280 -34.64 37.11 39.58
C ILE A 280 -35.95 37.90 39.64
N SER A 281 -36.06 38.77 40.65
CA SER A 281 -37.26 39.54 40.94
C SER A 281 -37.11 41.01 40.53
N GLY A 282 -37.79 41.42 39.46
CA GLY A 282 -37.92 42.83 39.09
C GLY A 282 -37.21 43.20 37.79
N ILE A 283 -37.74 42.75 36.65
CA ILE A 283 -37.58 43.50 35.39
C ILE A 283 -38.50 44.72 35.48
N ASP A 284 -38.05 45.74 36.20
CA ASP A 284 -38.81 46.97 36.45
C ASP A 284 -38.42 48.06 35.44
N LEU A 285 -39.27 48.27 34.44
CA LEU A 285 -39.07 49.23 33.35
C LEU A 285 -39.33 50.70 33.73
N ASN A 286 -39.36 51.04 35.03
CA ASN A 286 -39.82 52.35 35.51
C ASN A 286 -38.86 53.52 35.23
N GLY A 287 -39.01 54.11 34.04
CA GLY A 287 -38.53 55.44 33.70
C GLY A 287 -39.40 56.13 32.64
N THR A 288 -39.64 55.45 31.52
CA THR A 288 -40.29 56.02 30.34
C THR A 288 -41.47 55.14 29.91
N ARG A 289 -42.60 55.74 29.52
CA ARG A 289 -43.84 55.01 29.15
C ARG A 289 -43.75 54.36 27.77
N HIS A 290 -42.96 53.31 27.64
CA HIS A 290 -43.07 52.35 26.54
C HIS A 290 -44.12 51.28 26.90
N GLY A 291 -44.63 50.58 25.89
CA GLY A 291 -45.80 49.71 26.04
C GLY A 291 -45.56 48.52 26.98
N SER A 292 -46.65 47.99 27.54
CA SER A 292 -46.63 46.76 28.36
C SER A 292 -45.90 45.61 27.66
N LEU A 293 -44.97 44.96 28.36
CA LEU A 293 -44.32 43.72 27.94
C LEU A 293 -45.36 42.68 27.49
N GLN A 294 -45.43 42.39 26.20
CA GLN A 294 -46.29 41.31 25.70
C GLN A 294 -45.63 39.96 26.05
N SER A 295 -46.43 39.01 26.55
CA SER A 295 -45.98 37.72 27.09
C SER A 295 -45.52 36.69 26.03
N SER A 296 -45.15 37.16 24.84
CA SER A 296 -44.75 36.34 23.68
C SER A 296 -43.51 36.90 22.95
N GLY A 297 -42.96 38.03 23.41
CA GLY A 297 -41.90 38.77 22.72
C GLY A 297 -40.46 38.33 23.04
N PHE A 298 -40.21 37.58 24.10
CA PHE A 298 -38.83 37.20 24.45
C PHE A 298 -38.26 36.13 23.51
N ARG A 299 -36.95 36.22 23.27
CA ARG A 299 -36.10 35.22 22.57
C ARG A 299 -34.77 35.11 23.30
N LEU A 300 -34.07 34.00 23.07
CA LEU A 300 -32.69 33.78 23.50
C LEU A 300 -31.82 33.62 22.25
N ALA A 301 -30.59 34.12 22.30
CA ALA A 301 -29.62 34.07 21.20
C ALA A 301 -28.19 34.30 21.71
N ARG A 302 -27.19 33.51 21.29
CA ARG A 302 -25.76 33.79 21.51
C ARG A 302 -25.34 34.93 20.58
N MET A 303 -25.40 36.16 21.11
CA MET A 303 -25.16 37.39 20.34
C MET A 303 -23.68 37.82 20.27
N PHE A 304 -22.80 37.24 21.10
CA PHE A 304 -21.37 37.58 21.16
C PHE A 304 -20.49 36.33 21.33
N PRO A 305 -19.23 36.34 20.83
CA PRO A 305 -18.32 35.22 20.98
C PRO A 305 -17.88 35.02 22.44
N ASN A 306 -17.82 33.78 22.90
CA ASN A 306 -17.41 33.41 24.27
C ASN A 306 -18.32 34.01 25.37
N THR A 307 -19.62 34.13 25.08
CA THR A 307 -20.66 34.50 26.05
C THR A 307 -21.83 33.53 25.99
N GLY A 308 -22.54 33.38 27.11
CA GLY A 308 -23.82 32.69 27.11
C GLY A 308 -24.90 33.47 26.34
N SER A 309 -25.98 32.80 26.03
CA SER A 309 -27.12 33.34 25.29
C SER A 309 -27.71 34.57 25.98
N SER A 310 -27.85 35.63 25.19
CA SER A 310 -28.42 36.91 25.55
C SER A 310 -29.94 36.85 25.64
N ILE A 311 -30.53 37.68 26.50
CA ILE A 311 -32.00 37.87 26.55
C ILE A 311 -32.37 38.98 25.58
N LEU A 312 -33.23 38.66 24.62
CA LEU A 312 -33.75 39.56 23.61
C LEU A 312 -35.25 39.77 23.76
N GLN A 313 -35.74 40.98 23.49
CA GLN A 313 -37.17 41.25 23.33
C GLN A 313 -37.47 41.70 21.90
N VAL A 314 -38.32 40.95 21.22
CA VAL A 314 -38.93 41.32 19.93
C VAL A 314 -40.27 41.99 20.19
N ASN A 315 -40.49 43.16 19.60
CA ASN A 315 -41.79 43.84 19.64
C ASN A 315 -42.72 43.37 18.51
N SER A 316 -43.99 43.79 18.51
CA SER A 316 -44.97 43.35 17.50
C SER A 316 -44.60 43.72 16.05
N THR A 317 -43.71 44.69 15.84
CA THR A 317 -43.19 45.10 14.52
C THR A 317 -41.81 44.51 14.23
N GLY A 318 -41.43 43.40 14.86
CA GLY A 318 -40.18 42.67 14.58
C GLY A 318 -38.90 43.42 14.96
N ALA A 319 -38.98 44.54 15.67
CA ALA A 319 -37.78 45.23 16.17
C ALA A 319 -37.28 44.53 17.43
N VAL A 320 -35.96 44.35 17.52
CA VAL A 320 -35.29 43.56 18.57
C VAL A 320 -34.51 44.48 19.49
N GLU A 321 -34.75 44.38 20.78
CA GLU A 321 -33.97 45.02 21.86
C GLU A 321 -33.19 43.98 22.67
N LEU A 322 -31.94 44.31 23.01
CA LEU A 322 -31.06 43.50 23.86
C LEU A 322 -31.22 43.90 25.34
N TYR A 323 -31.29 42.93 26.25
CA TYR A 323 -31.48 43.17 27.70
C TYR A 323 -30.36 42.62 28.60
N VAL A 324 -29.69 41.53 28.23
CA VAL A 324 -28.56 40.92 28.98
C VAL A 324 -27.59 40.25 28.00
N SER A 325 -26.28 40.36 28.22
CA SER A 325 -25.25 39.65 27.44
C SER A 325 -24.08 39.03 28.24
N ASP A 326 -23.98 39.27 29.55
CA ASP A 326 -22.84 38.80 30.37
C ASP A 326 -23.08 37.40 30.98
N LYS A 327 -22.00 36.63 31.16
CA LYS A 327 -22.02 35.28 31.79
C LYS A 327 -22.58 35.33 33.21
N VAL A 328 -23.62 34.53 33.49
CA VAL A 328 -24.33 34.58 34.78
C VAL A 328 -23.63 33.71 35.85
N SER A 329 -22.73 34.30 36.64
CA SER A 329 -22.06 33.61 37.75
C SER A 329 -22.97 33.43 38.97
N ILE A 330 -23.14 32.20 39.47
CA ILE A 330 -24.09 31.84 40.57
C ILE A 330 -23.60 32.24 41.99
N THR A 331 -22.57 33.09 42.13
CA THR A 331 -21.97 33.45 43.42
C THR A 331 -22.71 34.61 44.11
N ASP A 332 -23.61 34.25 45.03
CA ASP A 332 -24.26 35.02 46.11
C ASP A 332 -24.77 36.47 45.87
N GLU A 333 -26.03 36.69 46.29
CA GLU A 333 -26.73 37.98 46.49
C GLU A 333 -26.83 38.97 45.30
N TRP A 334 -27.44 38.54 44.18
CA TRP A 334 -27.75 39.45 43.06
C TRP A 334 -29.24 39.78 42.90
N LYS A 335 -29.56 41.08 43.01
CA LYS A 335 -30.76 41.69 42.43
C LYS A 335 -30.37 42.48 41.18
N TYR A 336 -30.30 41.79 40.04
CA TYR A 336 -30.08 42.48 38.76
C TYR A 336 -31.32 43.27 38.36
N TRP A 337 -31.14 44.59 38.21
CA TRP A 337 -32.08 45.45 37.48
C TRP A 337 -31.70 45.34 36.00
N VAL A 338 -32.52 44.67 35.21
CA VAL A 338 -32.25 44.45 33.79
C VAL A 338 -32.75 45.65 32.98
N ALA A 339 -31.82 46.49 32.52
CA ALA A 339 -32.10 47.59 31.61
C ALA A 339 -32.01 47.12 30.14
N SER A 340 -32.73 47.78 29.22
CA SER A 340 -32.52 47.61 27.78
C SER A 340 -31.18 48.24 27.39
N TRP A 341 -30.31 47.48 26.74
CA TRP A 341 -29.01 47.92 26.21
C TRP A 341 -29.13 48.53 24.80
N GLY A 342 -30.36 48.54 24.24
CA GLY A 342 -30.69 49.22 22.99
C GLY A 342 -31.32 48.30 21.95
N GLN A 343 -31.80 48.91 20.87
CA GLN A 343 -32.34 48.21 19.72
C GLN A 343 -31.19 47.69 18.82
N ILE A 344 -31.13 46.38 18.61
CA ILE A 344 -30.07 45.70 17.84
C ILE A 344 -30.47 45.37 16.41
N ALA A 345 -31.78 45.24 16.14
CA ALA A 345 -32.31 45.01 14.79
C ALA A 345 -33.62 45.79 14.55
N SER A 346 -33.81 46.26 13.32
CA SER A 346 -35.05 46.87 12.83
C SER A 346 -36.05 45.82 12.35
N GLY A 347 -37.34 46.19 12.31
CA GLY A 347 -38.45 45.34 11.88
C GLY A 347 -38.34 44.80 10.45
N ILE A 348 -37.62 43.70 10.28
CA ILE A 348 -37.47 42.92 9.04
C ILE A 348 -38.79 42.21 8.67
N GLY A 349 -39.65 41.97 9.67
CA GLY A 349 -41.01 41.47 9.52
C GLY A 349 -41.85 41.80 10.77
N ASP A 350 -42.92 41.05 11.01
CA ASP A 350 -43.71 41.13 12.24
C ASP A 350 -43.10 40.27 13.38
N GLY A 351 -43.32 40.70 14.62
CA GLY A 351 -42.76 40.07 15.83
C GLY A 351 -43.04 38.57 16.01
N PRO A 352 -44.25 38.05 15.70
CA PRO A 352 -44.55 36.63 15.81
C PRO A 352 -43.68 35.72 14.92
N GLY A 353 -43.21 36.22 13.77
CA GLY A 353 -42.38 35.46 12.84
C GLY A 353 -40.89 35.43 13.20
N ALA A 354 -40.42 36.23 14.15
CA ALA A 354 -39.00 36.33 14.48
C ALA A 354 -38.51 35.15 15.35
N THR A 355 -37.36 34.59 14.99
CA THR A 355 -36.60 33.61 15.78
C THR A 355 -35.10 33.78 15.53
N PHE A 356 -34.27 33.04 16.26
CA PHE A 356 -32.82 33.06 16.17
C PHE A 356 -32.27 31.62 16.13
N ALA A 357 -31.21 31.40 15.36
CA ALA A 357 -30.39 30.19 15.31
C ALA A 357 -29.12 30.47 14.49
N ASP A 358 -27.98 29.88 14.82
CA ASP A 358 -26.76 29.91 13.99
C ASP A 358 -26.97 29.09 12.70
N ILE A 359 -26.99 29.73 11.52
CA ILE A 359 -27.27 29.05 10.23
C ILE A 359 -25.99 28.80 9.42
N ASP A 360 -24.87 29.48 9.69
CA ASP A 360 -23.61 29.30 8.95
C ASP A 360 -22.48 28.62 9.71
N GLY A 361 -22.64 28.44 11.03
CA GLY A 361 -21.74 27.72 11.93
C GLY A 361 -20.63 28.60 12.54
N ASP A 362 -20.80 29.93 12.60
CA ASP A 362 -19.78 30.84 13.14
C ASP A 362 -19.75 30.94 14.67
N GLY A 363 -20.73 30.34 15.35
CA GLY A 363 -20.91 30.35 16.80
C GLY A 363 -21.84 31.45 17.31
N LEU A 364 -22.46 32.25 16.44
CA LEU A 364 -23.41 33.30 16.78
C LEU A 364 -24.79 33.03 16.15
N ASP A 365 -25.85 33.32 16.90
CA ASP A 365 -27.21 33.11 16.38
C ASP A 365 -27.63 34.24 15.39
N ASP A 366 -28.13 33.83 14.23
CA ASP A 366 -28.61 34.71 13.15
C ASP A 366 -30.05 35.20 13.37
N TYR A 367 -30.43 36.31 12.73
CA TYR A 367 -31.80 36.79 12.76
C TYR A 367 -32.63 36.13 11.65
N ILE A 368 -33.67 35.40 12.05
CA ILE A 368 -34.56 34.66 11.16
C ILE A 368 -35.99 35.20 11.27
N TRP A 369 -36.65 35.46 10.14
CA TRP A 369 -38.08 35.77 10.08
C TRP A 369 -38.85 34.77 9.21
N ILE A 370 -39.96 34.26 9.75
CA ILE A 370 -40.81 33.24 9.15
C ILE A 370 -42.18 33.85 8.83
N SER A 371 -42.58 33.89 7.56
CA SER A 371 -43.91 34.33 7.14
C SER A 371 -45.01 33.35 7.60
N GLU A 372 -46.27 33.81 7.60
CA GLU A 372 -47.42 32.94 7.92
C GLU A 372 -47.44 31.67 7.04
N ASP A 373 -47.17 31.83 5.73
CA ASP A 373 -47.11 30.78 4.71
C ASP A 373 -45.80 29.96 4.72
N GLY A 374 -44.95 30.09 5.74
CA GLY A 374 -43.73 29.28 5.88
C GLY A 374 -42.56 29.68 4.97
N ILE A 375 -42.48 30.95 4.56
CA ILE A 375 -41.29 31.50 3.88
C ILE A 375 -40.32 32.00 4.95
N VAL A 376 -39.11 31.45 4.96
CA VAL A 376 -38.04 31.78 5.91
C VAL A 376 -37.03 32.72 5.26
N THR A 377 -36.79 33.87 5.89
CA THR A 377 -35.82 34.88 5.46
C THR A 377 -34.80 35.11 6.57
N ALA A 378 -33.50 35.04 6.27
CA ALA A 378 -32.42 35.14 7.26
C ALA A 378 -31.41 36.27 6.98
N TYR A 379 -30.77 36.73 8.05
CA TYR A 379 -29.75 37.77 8.07
C TYR A 379 -28.64 37.33 9.04
N ARG A 380 -27.42 37.13 8.52
CA ARG A 380 -26.29 36.67 9.34
C ARG A 380 -25.88 37.73 10.35
N ASN A 381 -25.62 37.31 11.57
CA ASN A 381 -25.01 38.10 12.63
C ASN A 381 -23.49 38.28 12.36
N GLY A 382 -23.13 39.27 11.55
CA GLY A 382 -21.73 39.69 11.33
C GLY A 382 -21.06 40.34 12.56
N GLY A 383 -21.60 40.11 13.75
CA GLY A 383 -21.11 40.58 15.03
C GLY A 383 -21.37 42.06 15.34
N HIS A 384 -20.87 42.46 16.49
CA HIS A 384 -20.88 43.83 16.98
C HIS A 384 -19.46 44.40 16.99
N GLY A 385 -19.22 45.52 16.30
CA GLY A 385 -17.88 46.12 16.13
C GLY A 385 -17.24 46.76 17.38
N SER A 386 -17.68 46.37 18.58
CA SER A 386 -17.22 46.85 19.88
C SER A 386 -17.54 45.79 20.96
N SER A 387 -16.67 45.66 21.97
CA SER A 387 -16.90 44.79 23.13
C SER A 387 -17.93 45.34 24.14
N THR A 388 -18.53 46.51 23.88
CA THR A 388 -19.63 47.07 24.69
C THR A 388 -20.82 47.46 23.80
N PRO A 389 -22.03 46.88 23.99
CA PRO A 389 -23.17 47.09 23.08
C PRO A 389 -23.72 48.51 23.01
N GLU A 390 -23.45 49.35 24.02
CA GLU A 390 -23.81 50.77 24.01
C GLU A 390 -23.03 51.60 22.95
N SER A 391 -21.95 51.05 22.37
CA SER A 391 -21.01 51.82 21.53
C SER A 391 -20.53 51.08 20.28
N GLY A 392 -21.46 50.70 19.41
CA GLY A 392 -21.16 50.17 18.09
C GLY A 392 -22.35 50.17 17.14
N THR A 393 -22.23 49.39 16.06
CA THR A 393 -23.31 49.13 15.10
C THR A 393 -23.33 47.62 14.82
N TRP A 394 -24.52 47.02 14.87
CA TRP A 394 -24.73 45.61 14.51
C TRP A 394 -24.64 45.41 13.00
N ILE A 395 -23.90 44.38 12.57
CA ILE A 395 -23.68 44.07 11.15
C ILE A 395 -24.59 42.91 10.75
N TRP A 396 -25.79 43.24 10.26
CA TRP A 396 -26.73 42.24 9.73
C TRP A 396 -26.52 42.05 8.22
N ILE A 397 -26.04 40.88 7.81
CA ILE A 397 -25.72 40.56 6.41
C ILE A 397 -26.91 39.80 5.78
N PRO A 398 -27.62 40.34 4.78
CA PRO A 398 -28.81 39.66 4.24
C PRO A 398 -28.43 38.37 3.49
N MET A 399 -28.95 37.23 3.96
CA MET A 399 -28.87 35.94 3.25
C MET A 399 -30.07 35.81 2.29
N GLY A 400 -31.20 36.41 2.65
CA GLY A 400 -32.43 36.38 1.85
C GLY A 400 -33.32 35.20 2.21
N VAL A 401 -34.11 34.70 1.25
CA VAL A 401 -35.03 33.58 1.48
C VAL A 401 -34.25 32.27 1.48
N ILE A 402 -34.08 31.68 2.67
CA ILE A 402 -33.33 30.45 2.88
C ILE A 402 -34.20 29.18 2.80
N ALA A 403 -35.52 29.28 3.05
CA ALA A 403 -36.46 28.18 2.88
C ALA A 403 -37.86 28.70 2.51
N SER A 404 -38.68 27.86 1.87
CA SER A 404 -40.05 28.22 1.47
C SER A 404 -40.95 26.99 1.42
N ASN A 405 -41.90 26.90 2.36
CA ASN A 405 -42.87 25.80 2.47
C ASN A 405 -42.23 24.39 2.49
N LEU A 406 -41.01 24.29 3.05
CA LEU A 406 -40.24 23.05 3.10
C LEU A 406 -40.92 22.08 4.08
N GLY A 407 -41.13 20.83 3.68
CA GLY A 407 -41.86 19.84 4.49
C GLY A 407 -43.33 20.18 4.80
N GLY A 408 -43.92 21.20 4.17
CA GLY A 408 -45.23 21.74 4.56
C GLY A 408 -45.21 22.59 5.83
N GLY A 409 -44.02 23.06 6.25
CA GLY A 409 -43.85 23.94 7.40
C GLY A 409 -44.53 25.30 7.23
N VAL A 410 -45.13 25.79 8.30
CA VAL A 410 -45.79 27.10 8.41
C VAL A 410 -45.33 27.80 9.69
N ARG A 411 -45.72 29.06 9.88
CA ARG A 411 -45.42 29.77 11.13
C ARG A 411 -45.93 29.00 12.36
N GLY A 412 -45.06 28.79 13.34
CA GLY A 412 -45.38 28.06 14.57
C GLY A 412 -45.35 26.54 14.48
N THR A 413 -45.02 25.96 13.31
CA THR A 413 -44.54 24.56 13.20
C THR A 413 -43.07 24.46 12.85
N ILE A 414 -42.48 25.50 12.24
CA ILE A 414 -41.05 25.56 11.93
C ILE A 414 -40.23 25.86 13.19
N ILE A 415 -39.20 25.06 13.45
CA ILE A 415 -38.15 25.30 14.46
C ILE A 415 -36.76 24.98 13.87
N PHE A 416 -35.70 25.37 14.60
CA PHE A 416 -34.30 25.15 14.23
C PHE A 416 -33.52 24.51 15.40
N GLY A 417 -32.44 23.79 15.07
CA GLY A 417 -31.46 23.25 16.01
C GLY A 417 -30.47 22.32 15.29
N ASP A 418 -29.23 22.21 15.74
CA ASP A 418 -28.26 21.26 15.17
C ASP A 418 -28.62 19.82 15.59
N ILE A 419 -28.99 18.94 14.66
CA ILE A 419 -29.34 17.54 15.00
C ILE A 419 -28.14 16.58 14.86
N ASP A 420 -27.12 16.89 14.07
CA ASP A 420 -26.05 15.95 13.72
C ASP A 420 -24.64 16.31 14.25
N GLY A 421 -24.48 17.50 14.83
CA GLY A 421 -23.33 17.97 15.59
C GLY A 421 -22.25 18.69 14.78
N ASP A 422 -22.62 19.33 13.65
CA ASP A 422 -21.68 20.06 12.77
C ASP A 422 -21.48 21.54 13.16
N GLY A 423 -22.34 22.10 14.02
CA GLY A 423 -22.35 23.49 14.46
C GLY A 423 -23.42 24.35 13.80
N ARG A 424 -24.04 23.91 12.69
CA ARG A 424 -25.12 24.63 12.00
C ARG A 424 -26.48 24.17 12.48
N ALA A 425 -27.43 25.10 12.60
CA ALA A 425 -28.81 24.74 12.88
C ALA A 425 -29.53 24.18 11.63
N ASP A 426 -30.15 23.02 11.81
CA ASP A 426 -31.00 22.35 10.83
C ASP A 426 -32.41 22.94 10.81
N TYR A 427 -33.18 22.64 9.76
CA TYR A 427 -34.58 23.06 9.63
C TYR A 427 -35.53 21.90 9.97
N HIS A 428 -36.53 22.18 10.82
CA HIS A 428 -37.52 21.18 11.21
C HIS A 428 -38.95 21.67 11.13
N VAL A 429 -39.87 20.74 10.87
CA VAL A 429 -41.32 20.93 10.95
C VAL A 429 -41.89 20.03 12.05
N VAL A 430 -42.56 20.64 13.03
CA VAL A 430 -43.19 20.00 14.18
C VAL A 430 -44.68 19.80 13.96
N ASP A 431 -45.19 18.59 14.17
CA ASP A 431 -46.62 18.38 14.43
C ASP A 431 -46.91 18.62 15.92
N ASN A 432 -47.42 19.81 16.24
CA ASN A 432 -47.80 20.22 17.60
C ASN A 432 -48.89 19.32 18.23
N ALA A 433 -49.59 18.48 17.45
CA ALA A 433 -50.57 17.52 17.97
C ALA A 433 -49.93 16.19 18.43
N THR A 434 -48.80 15.76 17.85
CA THR A 434 -48.20 14.43 18.10
C THR A 434 -46.72 14.43 18.51
N GLY A 435 -46.05 15.60 18.48
CA GLY A 435 -44.60 15.69 18.66
C GLY A 435 -43.80 15.00 17.55
N ALA A 436 -44.38 14.79 16.37
CA ALA A 436 -43.62 14.34 15.22
C ALA A 436 -42.70 15.46 14.72
N LEU A 437 -41.46 15.10 14.38
CA LEU A 437 -40.43 16.02 13.88
C LEU A 437 -39.99 15.56 12.49
N THR A 438 -40.16 16.42 11.48
CA THR A 438 -39.65 16.21 10.11
C THR A 438 -38.48 17.15 9.88
N SER A 439 -37.31 16.61 9.53
CA SER A 439 -36.05 17.36 9.57
C SER A 439 -35.34 17.40 8.22
N PHE A 440 -34.55 18.45 8.03
CA PHE A 440 -33.75 18.69 6.83
C PHE A 440 -32.39 19.26 7.25
N LEU A 441 -31.30 18.57 6.92
CA LEU A 441 -29.94 18.95 7.33
C LEU A 441 -29.42 20.17 6.57
N ASN A 442 -28.62 21.00 7.23
CA ASN A 442 -27.97 22.17 6.67
C ASN A 442 -26.63 21.84 5.97
N MET A 443 -26.68 21.24 4.79
CA MET A 443 -25.49 20.89 4.00
C MET A 443 -24.93 22.07 3.16
N GLY A 444 -25.05 23.31 3.66
CA GLY A 444 -24.67 24.52 2.93
C GLY A 444 -23.19 24.91 3.09
N PRO A 445 -22.43 25.16 2.01
CA PRO A 445 -21.10 25.73 2.12
C PRO A 445 -21.17 27.23 2.47
N GLY A 446 -20.83 27.57 3.71
CA GLY A 446 -20.87 28.94 4.24
C GLY A 446 -22.29 29.48 4.43
N ILE A 447 -22.50 30.78 4.17
CA ILE A 447 -23.69 31.55 4.58
C ILE A 447 -25.04 31.17 3.94
N ASN A 448 -25.12 30.12 3.13
CA ASN A 448 -26.35 29.73 2.41
C ASN A 448 -26.67 28.25 2.61
N PRO A 449 -27.73 27.90 3.36
CA PRO A 449 -28.05 26.53 3.70
C PRO A 449 -28.53 25.71 2.50
N THR A 450 -28.19 24.43 2.46
CA THR A 450 -28.68 23.47 1.46
C THR A 450 -29.41 22.32 2.15
N TRP A 451 -30.73 22.41 2.19
CA TRP A 451 -31.59 21.54 2.98
C TRP A 451 -31.72 20.10 2.43
N GLN A 452 -31.04 19.14 3.06
CA GLN A 452 -31.14 17.72 2.68
C GLN A 452 -32.19 16.98 3.53
N PRO A 453 -33.25 16.37 2.94
CA PRO A 453 -34.32 15.75 3.73
C PRO A 453 -33.87 14.52 4.52
N MET A 454 -34.00 14.57 5.86
CA MET A 454 -33.90 13.38 6.73
C MET A 454 -35.21 12.59 6.79
N GLY A 455 -36.33 13.24 6.48
CA GLY A 455 -37.66 12.72 6.71
C GLY A 455 -38.10 12.87 8.17
N GLN A 456 -38.98 11.99 8.64
CA GLN A 456 -39.53 12.06 9.99
C GLN A 456 -38.61 11.37 11.01
N ILE A 457 -37.81 12.14 11.74
CA ILE A 457 -36.82 11.62 12.71
C ILE A 457 -37.39 11.40 14.12
N ALA A 458 -38.59 11.90 14.42
CA ALA A 458 -39.31 11.62 15.67
C ALA A 458 -40.79 11.33 15.42
N SER A 459 -41.38 10.41 16.18
CA SER A 459 -42.81 10.09 16.12
C SER A 459 -43.38 9.76 17.50
N GLY A 460 -44.52 10.35 17.86
CA GLY A 460 -45.27 10.02 19.08
C GLY A 460 -44.56 10.35 20.41
N LEU A 461 -43.53 11.19 20.40
CA LEU A 461 -42.79 11.59 21.61
C LEU A 461 -43.54 12.66 22.45
N GLY A 462 -44.74 13.09 22.03
CA GLY A 462 -45.51 14.13 22.70
C GLY A 462 -46.98 14.21 22.28
N GLY A 463 -47.66 15.28 22.69
CA GLY A 463 -48.99 15.65 22.19
C GLY A 463 -49.73 16.68 23.05
N GLY A 464 -50.06 17.84 22.46
CA GLY A 464 -50.67 18.99 23.14
C GLY A 464 -49.69 19.79 24.01
N GLY A 465 -48.75 20.48 23.38
CA GLY A 465 -47.57 21.09 24.00
C GLY A 465 -46.59 21.65 22.96
N GLN A 466 -45.33 21.86 23.34
CA GLN A 466 -44.30 22.45 22.49
C GLN A 466 -43.00 21.61 22.49
N VAL A 467 -42.43 21.40 21.31
CA VAL A 467 -41.05 20.91 21.11
C VAL A 467 -40.05 22.06 21.31
N ILE A 468 -38.95 21.75 21.98
CA ILE A 468 -37.72 22.54 22.01
C ILE A 468 -36.57 21.59 21.64
N LEU A 469 -35.63 22.08 20.84
CA LEU A 469 -34.38 21.41 20.51
C LEU A 469 -33.24 22.19 21.18
N ALA A 470 -32.44 21.53 22.02
CA ALA A 470 -31.30 22.14 22.70
C ALA A 470 -30.38 21.05 23.28
N ASP A 471 -29.05 21.20 23.18
CA ASP A 471 -28.08 20.28 23.80
C ASP A 471 -28.15 20.38 25.34
N LEU A 472 -28.40 19.27 26.05
CA LEU A 472 -28.41 19.22 27.51
C LEU A 472 -27.19 18.51 28.11
N ASN A 473 -26.37 17.85 27.30
CA ASN A 473 -25.30 16.97 27.75
C ASN A 473 -23.89 17.50 27.42
N GLY A 474 -23.76 18.42 26.46
CA GLY A 474 -22.53 19.06 26.00
C GLY A 474 -21.81 18.34 24.85
N ASP A 475 -22.53 17.60 24.00
CA ASP A 475 -21.98 16.89 22.84
C ASP A 475 -22.10 17.63 21.49
N GLY A 476 -22.80 18.76 21.47
CA GLY A 476 -23.05 19.59 20.29
C GLY A 476 -24.41 19.34 19.64
N ARG A 477 -25.02 18.16 19.83
CA ARG A 477 -26.31 17.81 19.20
C ARG A 477 -27.48 18.26 20.07
N ALA A 478 -28.53 18.75 19.42
CA ALA A 478 -29.75 19.18 20.10
C ALA A 478 -30.59 17.97 20.56
N ASP A 479 -30.88 17.94 21.86
CA ASP A 479 -31.78 16.96 22.46
C ASP A 479 -33.25 17.34 22.23
N TYR A 480 -34.12 16.33 22.15
CA TYR A 480 -35.56 16.54 21.97
C TYR A 480 -36.24 16.73 23.33
N ILE A 481 -36.79 17.93 23.54
CA ILE A 481 -37.44 18.34 24.77
C ILE A 481 -38.91 18.63 24.49
N TRP A 482 -39.82 17.81 25.03
CA TRP A 482 -41.26 18.04 24.93
C TRP A 482 -41.80 18.67 26.22
N THR A 483 -42.45 19.82 26.10
CA THR A 483 -43.00 20.58 27.22
C THR A 483 -44.52 20.64 27.18
N THR A 484 -45.18 20.60 28.34
CA THR A 484 -46.65 20.72 28.45
C THR A 484 -47.07 21.82 29.45
N PRO A 485 -46.99 23.11 29.07
CA PRO A 485 -47.35 24.23 29.96
C PRO A 485 -48.77 24.11 30.52
N GLU A 486 -49.75 23.73 29.70
CA GLU A 486 -51.16 23.54 30.11
C GLU A 486 -51.37 22.42 31.13
N ARG A 487 -50.44 21.45 31.21
CA ARG A 487 -50.47 20.35 32.19
C ARG A 487 -49.57 20.63 33.40
N GLY A 488 -49.34 21.91 33.68
CA GLY A 488 -48.57 22.35 34.84
C GLY A 488 -47.05 22.22 34.66
N GLY A 489 -46.54 22.23 33.43
CA GLY A 489 -45.10 22.31 33.18
C GLY A 489 -44.33 21.01 33.26
N MET A 490 -44.97 19.88 32.93
CA MET A 490 -44.26 18.62 32.77
C MET A 490 -43.36 18.68 31.53
N VAL A 491 -42.11 18.27 31.70
CA VAL A 491 -41.09 18.14 30.65
C VAL A 491 -40.69 16.67 30.48
N PHE A 492 -40.48 16.30 29.23
CA PHE A 492 -40.02 14.98 28.80
C PHE A 492 -38.79 15.18 27.92
N THR A 493 -37.70 14.48 28.21
CA THR A 493 -36.39 14.69 27.59
C THR A 493 -35.86 13.41 27.00
N TYR A 494 -35.44 13.48 25.74
CA TYR A 494 -34.86 12.40 24.99
C TYR A 494 -33.51 12.86 24.44
N ILE A 495 -32.43 12.20 24.86
CA ILE A 495 -31.07 12.56 24.43
C ILE A 495 -30.85 12.09 22.99
N ASN A 496 -30.25 12.95 22.18
CA ASN A 496 -29.82 12.66 20.82
C ASN A 496 -28.55 11.81 20.85
N THR A 497 -28.67 10.52 20.55
CA THR A 497 -27.49 9.64 20.40
C THR A 497 -27.37 9.14 18.98
N ARG A 498 -26.13 9.03 18.50
CA ARG A 498 -25.80 8.73 17.10
C ARG A 498 -26.34 7.37 16.66
N GLY A 499 -27.25 7.37 15.68
CA GLY A 499 -27.75 6.16 15.03
C GLY A 499 -26.74 5.57 14.03
N LEU A 500 -26.92 4.30 13.66
CA LEU A 500 -26.15 3.67 12.57
C LEU A 500 -26.77 3.94 11.19
N ALA A 501 -28.10 3.97 11.10
CA ALA A 501 -28.82 3.98 9.83
C ALA A 501 -28.56 5.24 8.99
N SER A 502 -28.74 5.10 7.67
CA SER A 502 -28.75 6.23 6.75
C SER A 502 -29.89 7.21 7.03
N GLY A 503 -29.73 8.46 6.56
CA GLY A 503 -30.63 9.58 6.86
C GLY A 503 -30.36 10.29 8.18
N LEU A 504 -29.30 9.90 8.91
CA LEU A 504 -28.85 10.50 10.18
C LEU A 504 -29.92 10.65 11.28
N ALA A 505 -30.98 9.83 11.25
CA ALA A 505 -32.03 9.87 12.26
C ALA A 505 -31.49 9.50 13.67
N PRO A 506 -31.65 10.37 14.68
CA PRO A 506 -31.19 10.11 16.04
C PRO A 506 -31.81 8.86 16.69
N VAL A 507 -31.02 8.22 17.55
CA VAL A 507 -31.51 7.26 18.53
C VAL A 507 -31.86 8.02 19.81
N TRP A 508 -33.14 8.38 19.92
CA TRP A 508 -33.71 9.13 21.03
C TRP A 508 -33.73 8.30 22.34
N ILE A 509 -32.83 8.60 23.28
CA ILE A 509 -32.76 7.91 24.57
C ILE A 509 -33.60 8.65 25.63
N PRO A 510 -34.72 8.09 26.13
CA PRO A 510 -35.54 8.76 27.14
C PRO A 510 -34.82 8.81 28.49
N VAL A 511 -34.47 10.02 28.95
CA VAL A 511 -33.78 10.23 30.25
C VAL A 511 -34.67 10.85 31.32
N HIS A 512 -35.67 11.65 30.91
CA HIS A 512 -36.68 12.20 31.82
C HIS A 512 -38.08 12.02 31.27
N ILE A 513 -38.97 11.48 32.11
CA ILE A 513 -40.38 11.27 31.77
C ILE A 513 -41.25 12.00 32.81
N GLY A 514 -41.62 13.25 32.49
CA GLY A 514 -42.65 13.98 33.22
C GLY A 514 -42.19 14.73 34.47
N GLN A 515 -40.94 15.24 34.50
CA GLN A 515 -40.51 16.13 35.58
C GLN A 515 -41.28 17.46 35.50
N ASN A 516 -41.86 17.91 36.61
CA ASN A 516 -42.47 19.24 36.67
C ASN A 516 -41.37 20.29 36.97
N LEU A 517 -41.13 21.19 36.02
CA LEU A 517 -40.16 22.29 36.15
C LEU A 517 -40.83 23.66 36.43
N LEU A 518 -42.16 23.75 36.40
CA LEU A 518 -42.89 24.99 36.70
C LEU A 518 -43.31 25.04 38.18
N ALA A 519 -42.57 25.82 38.96
CA ALA A 519 -43.00 26.25 40.28
C ALA A 519 -44.37 26.97 40.22
N ALA A 520 -45.18 26.83 41.27
CA ALA A 520 -46.55 27.35 41.29
C ALA A 520 -46.62 28.86 40.92
N GLY A 521 -47.34 29.17 39.84
CA GLY A 521 -47.46 30.53 39.29
C GLY A 521 -46.46 30.90 38.20
N PHE A 522 -45.65 29.96 37.71
CA PHE A 522 -44.85 30.09 36.49
C PHE A 522 -45.58 29.37 35.34
N ASN A 523 -45.47 29.86 34.10
CA ASN A 523 -46.31 29.43 32.97
C ASN A 523 -45.62 29.37 31.60
N GLN A 524 -44.32 29.68 31.52
CA GLN A 524 -43.48 29.43 30.34
C GLN A 524 -42.13 28.85 30.78
N ILE A 525 -41.52 28.06 29.90
CA ILE A 525 -40.18 27.50 30.01
C ILE A 525 -39.50 27.60 28.64
N ALA A 526 -38.20 27.90 28.61
CA ALA A 526 -37.35 27.72 27.44
C ALA A 526 -35.88 27.53 27.86
N PHE A 527 -35.06 27.11 26.91
CA PHE A 527 -33.70 26.58 27.13
C PHE A 527 -32.67 27.37 26.33
N ALA A 528 -31.49 27.62 26.91
CA ALA A 528 -30.26 28.09 26.26
C ALA A 528 -29.09 28.05 27.25
N ASP A 529 -27.84 28.09 26.79
CA ASP A 529 -26.66 28.16 27.66
C ASP A 529 -26.39 29.60 28.12
N PHE A 530 -26.63 29.94 29.40
CA PHE A 530 -26.38 31.30 29.93
C PHE A 530 -25.00 31.46 30.60
N ASN A 531 -24.21 30.39 30.69
CA ASN A 531 -22.97 30.36 31.45
C ASN A 531 -21.72 30.07 30.59
N ASP A 532 -21.93 29.74 29.31
CA ASP A 532 -20.94 29.42 28.29
C ASP A 532 -20.18 28.12 28.61
N ASN A 533 -20.95 27.06 28.93
CA ASN A 533 -20.47 25.69 29.14
C ASN A 533 -20.92 24.70 28.04
N ASN A 534 -21.54 25.21 26.97
CA ASN A 534 -22.18 24.47 25.88
C ASN A 534 -23.27 23.48 26.33
N LYS A 535 -23.96 23.76 27.44
CA LYS A 535 -25.14 22.99 27.88
C LYS A 535 -26.30 23.94 28.11
N ALA A 536 -27.45 23.65 27.52
CA ALA A 536 -28.62 24.47 27.68
C ALA A 536 -29.14 24.40 29.12
N ASP A 537 -29.08 25.54 29.81
CA ASP A 537 -29.80 25.81 31.04
C ASP A 537 -31.30 25.95 30.73
N TYR A 538 -32.16 25.86 31.75
CA TYR A 538 -33.58 26.25 31.58
C TYR A 538 -33.95 27.48 32.39
N PHE A 539 -34.76 28.35 31.78
CA PHE A 539 -35.41 29.45 32.49
C PHE A 539 -36.93 29.28 32.53
N THR A 540 -37.57 29.85 33.55
CA THR A 540 -39.04 29.88 33.66
C THR A 540 -39.55 31.29 33.94
N GLU A 541 -40.66 31.69 33.29
CA GLU A 541 -41.32 32.99 33.49
C GLU A 541 -42.61 32.84 34.32
N GLN A 542 -42.82 33.80 35.24
CA GLN A 542 -44.10 34.05 35.91
C GLN A 542 -44.84 35.23 35.26
N ALA A 543 -46.03 34.96 34.72
CA ALA A 543 -47.00 35.96 34.29
C ALA A 543 -47.56 36.76 35.49
N ASP A 544 -46.94 37.91 35.74
CA ASP A 544 -47.31 38.94 36.71
C ASP A 544 -47.50 40.25 35.96
N ASN A 545 -48.63 40.92 36.16
CA ASN A 545 -49.06 42.06 35.34
C ASN A 545 -48.20 43.34 35.52
N HIS A 546 -47.29 43.38 36.50
CA HIS A 546 -46.44 44.55 36.76
C HIS A 546 -44.98 44.24 37.08
N ASN A 547 -44.63 43.00 37.48
CA ASN A 547 -43.25 42.59 37.74
C ASN A 547 -43.02 41.13 37.31
N LYS A 548 -42.61 40.93 36.05
CA LYS A 548 -42.13 39.63 35.57
C LYS A 548 -41.01 39.11 36.50
N LYS A 549 -41.06 37.82 36.80
CA LYS A 549 -40.01 37.12 37.55
C LYS A 549 -39.49 35.98 36.70
N ILE A 550 -38.17 35.88 36.62
CA ILE A 550 -37.46 34.80 35.93
C ILE A 550 -36.79 33.93 36.99
N ARG A 551 -36.78 32.62 36.79
CA ARG A 551 -35.83 31.71 37.44
C ARG A 551 -34.93 31.14 36.36
N LEU A 552 -33.63 31.10 36.61
CA LEU A 552 -32.66 30.37 35.81
C LEU A 552 -32.20 29.13 36.60
N SER A 553 -32.08 27.98 35.96
CA SER A 553 -31.56 26.76 36.59
C SER A 553 -30.42 26.24 35.73
N ILE A 554 -29.21 26.30 36.30
CA ILE A 554 -27.97 25.99 35.56
C ILE A 554 -27.82 24.48 35.40
N ASN A 555 -27.56 24.06 34.18
CA ASN A 555 -27.39 22.67 33.79
C ASN A 555 -26.05 22.14 34.31
N GLN A 556 -26.10 21.02 35.02
CA GLN A 556 -24.93 20.29 35.52
C GLN A 556 -25.02 18.79 35.13
N CYS A 557 -25.80 18.46 34.11
CA CYS A 557 -25.99 17.10 33.63
C CYS A 557 -24.74 16.57 32.91
N SER A 558 -24.64 15.25 32.87
CA SER A 558 -23.56 14.47 32.23
C SER A 558 -24.06 13.06 31.90
N GLY A 559 -23.32 12.28 31.13
CA GLY A 559 -23.77 10.98 30.63
C GLY A 559 -24.38 11.09 29.23
N LEU A 560 -24.25 10.01 28.45
CA LEU A 560 -24.73 9.84 27.07
C LEU A 560 -24.19 10.80 25.98
N ALA A 561 -23.29 11.73 26.30
CA ALA A 561 -22.65 12.60 25.29
C ALA A 561 -21.94 11.81 24.18
N TYR A 562 -21.40 10.64 24.55
CA TYR A 562 -20.59 9.80 23.68
C TYR A 562 -21.03 8.35 23.70
N VAL A 563 -21.18 7.76 22.52
CA VAL A 563 -21.47 6.34 22.34
C VAL A 563 -20.18 5.54 22.11
N THR A 564 -20.22 4.24 22.42
CA THR A 564 -19.02 3.39 22.53
C THR A 564 -18.12 3.44 21.28
N GLY A 565 -18.72 3.43 20.09
CA GLY A 565 -18.03 3.42 18.80
C GLY A 565 -17.34 4.72 18.43
N ASP A 566 -17.69 5.86 19.04
CA ASP A 566 -17.00 7.14 18.82
C ASP A 566 -15.51 7.08 19.28
N GLY A 567 -15.17 6.13 20.15
CA GLY A 567 -13.82 5.86 20.62
C GLY A 567 -13.01 4.92 19.72
N THR A 568 -13.62 4.32 18.69
CA THR A 568 -12.91 3.43 17.75
C THR A 568 -11.91 4.22 16.92
N ARG A 569 -10.70 3.69 16.77
CA ARG A 569 -9.69 4.11 15.80
C ARG A 569 -9.04 2.85 15.20
N PHE A 570 -8.33 3.06 14.11
CA PHE A 570 -7.44 2.09 13.47
C PHE A 570 -6.12 2.78 13.17
N ALA A 571 -5.02 2.05 13.37
CA ALA A 571 -3.64 2.43 13.04
C ALA A 571 -2.73 1.24 13.38
N ASP A 572 -1.69 0.95 12.59
CA ASP A 572 -0.62 0.02 13.01
C ASP A 572 0.18 0.62 14.17
N LEU A 573 0.07 0.03 15.37
CA LEU A 573 0.82 0.42 16.55
C LEU A 573 2.10 -0.41 16.72
N ASN A 574 2.29 -1.49 15.95
CA ASN A 574 3.25 -2.56 16.21
C ASN A 574 4.30 -2.79 15.10
N GLY A 575 4.03 -2.36 13.87
CA GLY A 575 4.96 -2.34 12.74
C GLY A 575 4.95 -3.62 11.89
N ASP A 576 3.84 -4.36 11.85
CA ASP A 576 3.68 -5.54 10.99
C ASP A 576 2.87 -5.29 9.70
N GLY A 577 2.38 -4.05 9.51
CA GLY A 577 1.65 -3.61 8.34
C GLY A 577 0.16 -3.95 8.36
N LEU A 578 -0.40 -4.19 9.55
CA LEU A 578 -1.83 -4.43 9.77
C LEU A 578 -2.39 -3.36 10.71
N ASP A 579 -3.50 -2.73 10.35
CA ASP A 579 -4.11 -1.75 11.24
C ASP A 579 -4.76 -2.40 12.48
N ASP A 580 -4.35 -1.95 13.66
CA ASP A 580 -4.79 -2.48 14.93
C ASP A 580 -6.14 -1.88 15.38
N TYR A 581 -6.98 -2.68 16.04
CA TYR A 581 -8.24 -2.18 16.58
C TYR A 581 -8.01 -1.47 17.92
N ILE A 582 -8.24 -0.17 17.89
CA ILE A 582 -7.97 0.74 19.00
C ILE A 582 -9.30 1.27 19.55
N TRP A 583 -9.43 1.22 20.88
CA TRP A 583 -10.49 1.94 21.58
C TRP A 583 -9.91 2.99 22.53
N MET A 584 -10.31 4.25 22.31
CA MET A 584 -9.86 5.42 23.04
C MET A 584 -10.98 6.00 23.92
N ASP A 585 -10.69 6.17 25.21
CA ASP A 585 -11.62 6.79 26.16
C ASP A 585 -11.70 8.32 25.99
N ILE A 586 -12.58 8.97 26.75
CA ILE A 586 -12.81 10.42 26.67
C ILE A 586 -11.62 11.30 27.11
N HIS A 587 -10.55 10.72 27.65
CA HIS A 587 -9.35 11.39 28.15
C HIS A 587 -8.06 10.93 27.44
N GLY A 588 -8.19 10.15 26.36
CA GLY A 588 -7.08 9.67 25.55
C GLY A 588 -6.45 8.36 26.01
N ALA A 589 -7.04 7.63 26.96
CA ALA A 589 -6.52 6.31 27.33
C ALA A 589 -6.81 5.29 26.22
N ILE A 590 -5.76 4.63 25.72
CA ILE A 590 -5.83 3.70 24.59
C ILE A 590 -5.86 2.26 25.11
N THR A 591 -6.90 1.53 24.74
CA THR A 591 -6.97 0.07 24.82
C THR A 591 -6.70 -0.54 23.44
N LEU A 592 -5.66 -1.37 23.34
CA LEU A 592 -5.17 -1.92 22.07
C LEU A 592 -5.51 -3.41 21.92
N TYR A 593 -5.96 -3.78 20.72
CA TYR A 593 -6.16 -5.15 20.27
C TYR A 593 -5.39 -5.33 18.96
N LEU A 594 -4.23 -6.00 19.01
CA LEU A 594 -3.41 -6.16 17.82
C LEU A 594 -4.12 -6.99 16.75
N ASN A 595 -3.94 -6.61 15.50
CA ASN A 595 -4.45 -7.33 14.36
C ASN A 595 -3.58 -8.58 14.10
N GLY A 596 -4.12 -9.76 14.39
CA GLY A 596 -3.44 -11.03 14.12
C GLY A 596 -3.64 -11.54 12.68
N GLY A 597 -4.15 -10.69 11.78
CA GLY A 597 -4.61 -11.07 10.45
C GLY A 597 -5.87 -11.94 10.49
N TRP A 598 -6.05 -12.73 9.43
CA TRP A 598 -7.25 -13.54 9.18
C TRP A 598 -7.02 -15.02 9.46
N ASP A 599 -7.96 -15.67 10.18
CA ASP A 599 -7.93 -17.10 10.43
C ASP A 599 -8.40 -17.93 9.20
N SER A 600 -8.16 -19.25 9.24
CA SER A 600 -8.51 -20.17 8.15
C SER A 600 -10.01 -20.41 7.95
N SER A 601 -10.87 -19.68 8.67
CA SER A 601 -12.32 -19.64 8.46
C SER A 601 -12.82 -18.30 7.92
N GLY A 602 -11.92 -17.37 7.60
CA GLY A 602 -12.26 -16.05 7.07
C GLY A 602 -12.70 -15.05 8.14
N LYS A 603 -12.15 -15.15 9.36
CA LYS A 603 -12.43 -14.24 10.47
C LYS A 603 -11.15 -13.53 10.98
N GLN A 604 -11.25 -12.23 11.25
CA GLN A 604 -10.20 -11.46 11.90
C GLN A 604 -9.81 -12.03 13.28
N ILE A 605 -8.51 -12.00 13.57
CA ILE A 605 -7.91 -12.32 14.86
C ILE A 605 -7.58 -11.01 15.58
N TRP A 606 -8.13 -10.81 16.78
CA TRP A 606 -7.82 -9.65 17.63
C TRP A 606 -7.10 -10.08 18.91
N LEU A 607 -5.88 -9.59 19.13
CA LEU A 607 -4.97 -10.00 20.20
C LEU A 607 -4.88 -8.91 21.31
N PRO A 608 -5.61 -9.05 22.42
CA PRO A 608 -5.79 -7.98 23.41
C PRO A 608 -4.51 -7.67 24.22
N GLN A 609 -3.97 -6.46 24.04
CA GLN A 609 -2.85 -5.93 24.83
C GLN A 609 -3.29 -5.20 26.11
N ARG A 610 -4.59 -4.84 26.19
CA ARG A 610 -5.21 -4.01 27.24
C ARG A 610 -4.85 -2.52 27.09
N VAL A 611 -4.96 -1.75 28.17
CA VAL A 611 -4.65 -0.31 28.20
C VAL A 611 -3.14 -0.11 28.06
N ILE A 612 -2.70 0.45 26.94
CA ILE A 612 -1.29 0.72 26.64
C ILE A 612 -0.89 2.17 26.96
N ALA A 613 -1.81 3.13 26.77
CA ALA A 613 -1.63 4.54 27.13
C ALA A 613 -2.70 4.96 28.15
N THR A 614 -2.32 5.78 29.14
CA THR A 614 -3.25 6.30 30.16
C THR A 614 -3.94 7.60 29.74
N GLY A 615 -3.73 8.06 28.51
CA GLY A 615 -4.01 9.42 28.09
C GLY A 615 -3.05 10.44 28.69
N VAL A 616 -3.08 11.64 28.14
CA VAL A 616 -2.27 12.80 28.59
C VAL A 616 -3.12 13.95 29.16
N GLY A 617 -4.45 13.75 29.25
CA GLY A 617 -5.40 14.71 29.81
C GLY A 617 -6.17 15.54 28.77
N SER A 618 -5.80 15.48 27.50
CA SER A 618 -6.60 16.03 26.39
C SER A 618 -7.80 15.12 26.06
N PRO A 619 -8.92 15.68 25.58
CA PRO A 619 -10.02 14.90 25.04
C PRO A 619 -9.62 14.18 23.74
N ARG A 620 -10.22 13.01 23.48
CA ARG A 620 -10.03 12.20 22.26
C ARG A 620 -10.41 12.85 20.92
N SER A 621 -10.96 14.07 20.95
CA SER A 621 -11.21 14.92 19.79
C SER A 621 -10.00 15.77 19.38
N GLU A 622 -9.01 15.92 20.28
CA GLU A 622 -7.71 16.54 20.01
C GLU A 622 -6.63 15.50 19.66
N ILE A 623 -6.94 14.20 19.79
CA ILE A 623 -5.93 13.13 19.75
C ILE A 623 -5.99 12.40 18.41
N HIS A 624 -4.83 12.35 17.75
CA HIS A 624 -4.60 11.69 16.47
C HIS A 624 -3.55 10.59 16.62
N LEU A 625 -3.60 9.61 15.72
CA LEU A 625 -2.60 8.56 15.54
C LEU A 625 -2.10 8.64 14.10
N ALA A 626 -0.77 8.62 13.90
CA ALA A 626 -0.09 8.80 12.61
C ALA A 626 1.43 8.51 12.78
N ASP A 627 2.13 7.93 11.81
CA ASP A 627 3.60 7.76 11.89
C ASP A 627 4.30 9.07 11.50
N LEU A 628 4.89 9.74 12.49
CA LEU A 628 5.50 11.05 12.29
C LEU A 628 6.99 11.00 11.95
N ASP A 629 7.72 9.91 12.25
CA ASP A 629 9.17 9.83 11.96
C ASP A 629 9.63 8.70 11.04
N GLY A 630 8.71 7.82 10.62
CA GLY A 630 8.90 6.85 9.54
C GLY A 630 9.64 5.60 10.00
N ASP A 631 9.26 5.06 11.17
CA ASP A 631 9.72 3.75 11.64
C ASP A 631 8.63 2.65 11.67
N GLY A 632 7.48 2.92 11.05
CA GLY A 632 6.37 1.99 10.82
C GLY A 632 5.38 1.91 11.99
N LEU A 633 5.41 2.87 12.90
CA LEU A 633 4.65 2.84 14.16
C LEU A 633 3.83 4.12 14.31
N ALA A 634 2.50 4.02 14.29
CA ALA A 634 1.67 5.19 14.50
C ALA A 634 1.87 5.76 15.93
N ASP A 635 2.17 7.06 15.97
CA ASP A 635 2.53 7.84 17.14
C ASP A 635 1.32 8.48 17.82
N TYR A 636 1.48 8.92 19.07
CA TYR A 636 0.41 9.60 19.82
C TYR A 636 0.58 11.12 19.71
N LEU A 637 -0.44 11.79 19.15
CA LEU A 637 -0.43 13.22 18.90
C LEU A 637 -1.55 13.93 19.66
N VAL A 638 -1.29 15.16 20.09
CA VAL A 638 -2.31 16.12 20.56
C VAL A 638 -2.28 17.35 19.68
N VAL A 639 -3.41 17.68 19.08
CA VAL A 639 -3.65 18.85 18.24
C VAL A 639 -4.42 19.91 19.04
N ASP A 640 -3.80 21.08 19.22
CA ASP A 640 -4.44 22.22 19.88
C ASP A 640 -5.68 22.69 19.08
N PRO A 641 -6.87 22.76 19.70
CA PRO A 641 -8.13 22.95 18.96
C PRO A 641 -8.26 24.34 18.33
N THR A 642 -7.54 25.36 18.83
CA THR A 642 -7.62 26.73 18.31
C THR A 642 -6.58 27.02 17.23
N SER A 643 -5.37 26.48 17.37
CA SER A 643 -4.22 26.80 16.51
C SER A 643 -3.81 25.68 15.55
N GLY A 644 -4.20 24.43 15.81
CA GLY A 644 -3.74 23.26 15.05
C GLY A 644 -2.34 22.81 15.45
N ALA A 645 -1.81 23.29 16.57
CA ALA A 645 -0.47 22.99 17.03
C ALA A 645 -0.32 21.53 17.50
N VAL A 646 0.73 20.86 17.03
CA VAL A 646 0.93 19.42 17.28
C VAL A 646 1.95 19.20 18.40
N THR A 647 1.55 18.45 19.42
CA THR A 647 2.42 17.92 20.49
C THR A 647 2.50 16.40 20.36
N PHE A 648 3.72 15.86 20.43
CA PHE A 648 4.06 14.53 19.92
C PHE A 648 4.70 13.64 21.00
N TRP A 649 4.25 12.39 21.06
CA TRP A 649 4.82 11.28 21.82
C TRP A 649 5.12 10.12 20.88
N LYS A 650 6.41 9.82 20.66
CA LYS A 650 6.82 8.70 19.82
C LYS A 650 6.37 7.36 20.41
N ASN A 651 5.78 6.50 19.58
CA ASN A 651 5.56 5.10 19.83
C ASN A 651 6.91 4.35 19.83
N GLY A 652 7.20 3.63 20.91
CA GLY A 652 8.38 2.78 21.05
C GLY A 652 8.08 1.28 21.02
N GLY A 653 6.86 0.91 20.63
CA GLY A 653 6.36 -0.46 20.56
C GLY A 653 6.22 -1.15 21.93
N SER A 654 6.08 -2.48 21.87
CA SER A 654 5.94 -3.31 23.07
C SER A 654 7.23 -3.35 23.90
N ALA A 655 7.11 -3.05 25.19
CA ALA A 655 8.24 -2.91 26.10
C ALA A 655 7.92 -3.52 27.47
N ALA A 656 8.39 -4.75 27.72
CA ALA A 656 8.13 -5.52 28.94
C ALA A 656 8.58 -4.87 30.27
N ASN A 657 9.40 -3.81 30.21
CA ASN A 657 9.83 -3.02 31.38
C ASN A 657 8.89 -1.84 31.70
N GLN A 658 7.87 -1.56 30.87
CA GLN A 658 6.91 -0.48 31.08
C GLN A 658 5.69 -0.96 31.87
N ALA A 659 5.09 -0.07 32.68
CA ALA A 659 3.99 -0.41 33.57
C ALA A 659 2.74 -0.99 32.84
N ASN A 660 2.53 -0.54 31.60
CA ASN A 660 1.45 -0.98 30.71
C ASN A 660 1.95 -1.91 29.57
N GLY A 661 3.22 -2.32 29.58
CA GLY A 661 3.81 -3.13 28.52
C GLY A 661 4.09 -2.41 27.19
N TRP A 662 3.91 -1.09 27.12
CA TRP A 662 4.13 -0.26 25.92
C TRP A 662 4.99 0.96 26.21
N LEU A 663 5.80 1.39 25.25
CA LEU A 663 6.68 2.55 25.37
C LEU A 663 6.12 3.77 24.61
N TRP A 664 6.02 4.90 25.32
CA TRP A 664 5.67 6.21 24.77
C TRP A 664 6.75 7.23 25.17
N LEU A 665 7.32 7.94 24.20
CA LEU A 665 8.47 8.84 24.38
C LEU A 665 8.09 10.30 24.06
N PRO A 666 7.88 11.17 25.06
CA PRO A 666 7.49 12.57 24.81
C PRO A 666 8.57 13.35 24.08
N GLN A 667 8.22 13.93 22.92
CA GLN A 667 9.09 14.81 22.13
C GLN A 667 8.70 16.29 22.26
N GLY A 668 7.42 16.58 22.53
CA GLY A 668 6.91 17.93 22.75
C GLY A 668 6.29 18.55 21.49
N LYS A 669 6.25 19.89 21.41
CA LYS A 669 5.53 20.62 20.35
C LYS A 669 6.36 20.74 19.07
N ILE A 670 6.00 19.95 18.06
CA ILE A 670 6.71 19.84 16.77
C ILE A 670 6.13 20.73 15.65
N ALA A 671 4.91 21.24 15.79
CA ALA A 671 4.30 22.16 14.84
C ALA A 671 3.62 23.34 15.54
N SER A 672 3.66 24.53 14.92
CA SER A 672 2.93 25.71 15.41
C SER A 672 1.43 25.63 15.18
N GLY A 673 1.00 24.82 14.20
CA GLY A 673 -0.32 24.88 13.61
C GLY A 673 -0.50 26.09 12.68
N ILE A 674 -1.60 26.10 11.92
CA ILE A 674 -1.96 27.15 10.95
C ILE A 674 -3.45 27.56 10.95
N GLY A 675 -4.28 26.96 11.81
CA GLY A 675 -5.74 27.15 11.81
C GLY A 675 -6.42 26.17 12.78
N ALA A 676 -7.75 26.25 12.93
CA ALA A 676 -8.47 25.45 13.92
C ALA A 676 -8.19 23.94 13.80
N GLY A 677 -8.01 23.27 14.94
CA GLY A 677 -7.56 21.88 15.05
C GLY A 677 -8.48 20.86 14.38
N ALA A 678 -9.79 21.15 14.32
CA ALA A 678 -10.77 20.31 13.60
C ALA A 678 -10.49 20.16 12.09
N GLY A 679 -9.72 21.11 11.50
CA GLY A 679 -9.24 21.02 10.12
C GLY A 679 -8.00 20.15 9.93
N VAL A 680 -7.30 19.74 11.00
CA VAL A 680 -6.05 18.97 10.88
C VAL A 680 -6.31 17.52 10.50
N ARG A 681 -5.54 17.01 9.55
CA ARG A 681 -5.41 15.58 9.23
C ARG A 681 -3.93 15.23 9.15
N PHE A 682 -3.64 13.96 9.34
CA PHE A 682 -2.34 13.35 9.10
C PHE A 682 -2.55 12.20 8.12
N ALA A 683 -1.77 12.19 7.05
CA ALA A 683 -1.76 11.14 6.02
C ALA A 683 -0.51 11.32 5.15
N ASP A 684 0.16 10.24 4.78
CA ASP A 684 1.27 10.25 3.82
C ASP A 684 0.76 10.66 2.42
N ILE A 685 1.08 11.89 1.98
CA ILE A 685 0.49 12.49 0.78
C ILE A 685 1.44 12.45 -0.42
N ASP A 686 2.76 12.37 -0.22
CA ASP A 686 3.73 12.18 -1.32
C ASP A 686 4.31 10.74 -1.41
N GLY A 687 3.99 9.90 -0.41
CA GLY A 687 4.33 8.48 -0.36
C GLY A 687 5.72 8.24 0.18
N ASP A 688 6.17 9.05 1.13
CA ASP A 688 7.52 9.13 1.71
C ASP A 688 7.74 8.19 2.92
N GLY A 689 6.67 7.54 3.40
CA GLY A 689 6.63 6.64 4.55
C GLY A 689 6.40 7.36 5.88
N ARG A 690 5.81 8.56 5.85
CA ARG A 690 5.53 9.42 7.01
C ARG A 690 4.27 10.23 6.75
N ASP A 691 3.46 10.42 7.79
CA ASP A 691 2.25 11.22 7.67
C ASP A 691 2.55 12.71 7.64
N ASP A 692 1.93 13.41 6.68
CA ASP A 692 2.09 14.84 6.45
C ASP A 692 1.10 15.66 7.26
N TYR A 693 1.46 16.92 7.56
CA TYR A 693 0.52 17.85 8.19
C TYR A 693 -0.39 18.43 7.10
N LEU A 694 -1.66 18.05 7.13
CA LEU A 694 -2.72 18.56 6.26
C LEU A 694 -3.67 19.44 7.06
N TRP A 695 -4.12 20.55 6.48
CA TRP A 695 -5.18 21.38 7.04
C TRP A 695 -6.29 21.64 6.02
N LEU A 696 -7.52 21.34 6.41
CA LEU A 696 -8.73 21.46 5.60
C LEU A 696 -9.51 22.71 5.99
N ASP A 697 -9.82 23.54 5.00
CA ASP A 697 -10.83 24.60 5.12
C ASP A 697 -12.24 24.00 5.23
N GLU A 698 -13.25 24.84 5.51
CA GLU A 698 -14.64 24.40 5.68
C GLU A 698 -15.27 23.74 4.44
N ASN A 699 -14.68 23.91 3.25
CA ASN A 699 -15.13 23.40 1.95
C ASN A 699 -14.28 22.22 1.44
N GLY A 700 -13.42 21.67 2.31
CA GLY A 700 -12.53 20.55 1.99
C GLY A 700 -11.29 20.93 1.19
N ALA A 701 -10.95 22.23 1.07
CA ALA A 701 -9.70 22.65 0.42
C ALA A 701 -8.50 22.36 1.33
N VAL A 702 -7.49 21.66 0.78
CA VAL A 702 -6.39 21.05 1.54
C VAL A 702 -5.12 21.88 1.37
N THR A 703 -4.58 22.38 2.47
CA THR A 703 -3.24 22.96 2.56
C THR A 703 -2.28 21.95 3.18
N ALA A 704 -1.18 21.62 2.49
CA ALA A 704 -0.25 20.57 2.92
C ALA A 704 1.16 21.07 3.26
N TYR A 705 1.78 20.40 4.23
CA TYR A 705 3.17 20.59 4.65
C TYR A 705 3.84 19.21 4.75
N ILE A 706 4.77 18.91 3.84
CA ILE A 706 5.44 17.60 3.81
C ILE A 706 6.36 17.43 5.02
N ASN A 707 6.31 16.26 5.63
CA ASN A 707 7.02 15.87 6.82
C ASN A 707 8.49 15.52 6.48
N GLY A 708 9.39 16.47 6.68
CA GLY A 708 10.84 16.23 6.52
C GLY A 708 11.49 15.54 7.73
N GLY A 709 10.72 15.15 8.74
CA GLY A 709 11.19 14.46 9.94
C GLY A 709 11.97 15.32 10.96
N PRO A 710 12.60 14.68 11.96
CA PRO A 710 13.29 15.35 13.06
C PRO A 710 14.55 16.11 12.62
N ASN A 711 14.65 17.37 13.01
CA ASN A 711 15.83 18.21 12.79
C ASN A 711 16.01 19.24 13.92
N ALA A 712 17.02 19.03 14.78
CA ALA A 712 17.33 19.90 15.91
C ALA A 712 17.74 21.36 15.55
N SER A 713 17.91 21.69 14.26
CA SER A 713 18.12 23.07 13.78
C SER A 713 16.84 23.76 13.30
N ALA A 714 15.73 23.03 13.15
CA ALA A 714 14.45 23.57 12.72
C ALA A 714 13.60 24.08 13.90
N PRO A 715 12.67 25.03 13.71
CA PRO A 715 11.75 25.47 14.75
C PRO A 715 10.91 24.28 15.27
N GLY A 716 10.81 24.12 16.59
CA GLY A 716 10.14 22.97 17.20
C GLY A 716 10.91 21.64 17.10
N GLY A 717 12.08 21.61 16.44
CA GLY A 717 12.87 20.40 16.24
C GLY A 717 12.41 19.53 15.06
N TRP A 718 11.51 20.02 14.21
CA TRP A 718 10.90 19.26 13.10
C TRP A 718 10.93 20.02 11.77
N VAL A 719 11.01 19.31 10.64
CA VAL A 719 10.97 19.89 9.30
C VAL A 719 9.57 19.77 8.72
N TRP A 720 8.99 20.91 8.33
CA TRP A 720 7.71 21.00 7.62
C TRP A 720 7.90 21.78 6.32
N LEU A 721 7.64 21.16 5.18
CA LEU A 721 7.90 21.71 3.85
C LEU A 721 6.58 22.16 3.17
N PRO A 722 6.27 23.48 3.13
CA PRO A 722 4.98 23.97 2.65
C PRO A 722 4.78 23.71 1.15
N GLN A 723 3.71 23.01 0.80
CA GLN A 723 3.24 22.85 -0.59
C GLN A 723 2.17 23.90 -0.97
N GLY A 724 1.54 24.51 0.03
CA GLY A 724 0.38 25.37 -0.18
C GLY A 724 -0.89 24.55 -0.39
N VAL A 725 -1.84 25.08 -1.17
CA VAL A 725 -3.12 24.42 -1.44
C VAL A 725 -2.93 23.33 -2.49
N ILE A 726 -2.97 22.06 -2.08
CA ILE A 726 -2.80 20.90 -2.95
C ILE A 726 -4.13 20.39 -3.55
N ALA A 727 -5.25 20.67 -2.89
CA ALA A 727 -6.60 20.42 -3.42
C ALA A 727 -7.49 21.63 -3.14
N THR A 728 -8.26 22.08 -4.14
CA THR A 728 -9.13 23.27 -4.05
C THR A 728 -10.47 23.01 -3.35
N GLY A 729 -10.65 21.81 -2.78
CA GLY A 729 -11.94 21.31 -2.29
C GLY A 729 -12.84 20.85 -3.43
N VAL A 730 -13.77 19.94 -3.09
CA VAL A 730 -14.83 19.44 -4.00
C VAL A 730 -16.21 19.98 -3.64
N GLY A 731 -16.31 20.85 -2.63
CA GLY A 731 -17.59 21.32 -2.05
C GLY A 731 -18.13 20.43 -0.94
N ALA A 732 -17.35 19.46 -0.46
CA ALA A 732 -17.65 18.66 0.72
C ALA A 732 -17.25 19.41 1.99
N ALA A 733 -18.00 19.24 3.10
CA ALA A 733 -17.58 19.76 4.39
C ALA A 733 -16.36 18.96 4.92
N ARG A 734 -15.41 19.61 5.61
CA ARG A 734 -14.16 18.97 6.08
C ARG A 734 -14.34 17.71 6.94
N GLN A 735 -15.46 17.60 7.66
CA GLN A 735 -15.79 16.43 8.47
C GLN A 735 -16.29 15.22 7.65
N ASP A 736 -16.69 15.45 6.40
CA ASP A 736 -17.08 14.42 5.44
C ASP A 736 -15.90 14.00 4.53
N VAL A 737 -14.69 14.54 4.78
CA VAL A 737 -13.46 14.25 4.02
C VAL A 737 -12.51 13.38 4.82
N GLN A 738 -12.06 12.28 4.22
CA GLN A 738 -11.08 11.33 4.77
C GLN A 738 -9.92 11.12 3.78
N PHE A 739 -8.80 10.60 4.30
CA PHE A 739 -7.61 10.24 3.55
C PHE A 739 -7.25 8.79 3.89
N ALA A 740 -6.95 7.99 2.86
CA ALA A 740 -6.72 6.55 2.95
C ALA A 740 -6.08 6.08 1.63
N ASP A 741 -5.15 5.11 1.65
CA ASP A 741 -4.66 4.53 0.40
C ASP A 741 -5.67 3.51 -0.13
N ILE A 742 -6.51 3.96 -1.06
CA ILE A 742 -7.56 3.13 -1.65
C ILE A 742 -7.04 2.30 -2.81
N ASN A 743 -5.85 2.60 -3.35
CA ASN A 743 -5.33 1.98 -4.56
C ASN A 743 -4.06 1.13 -4.36
N GLY A 744 -3.31 1.34 -3.29
CA GLY A 744 -2.11 0.58 -2.92
C GLY A 744 -0.86 1.02 -3.66
N ASP A 745 -0.72 2.32 -3.90
CA ASP A 745 0.50 2.92 -4.47
C ASP A 745 1.32 3.72 -3.44
N GLY A 746 0.99 3.58 -2.16
CA GLY A 746 1.70 4.14 -1.01
C GLY A 746 1.36 5.60 -0.71
N LYS A 747 0.29 6.16 -1.29
CA LYS A 747 -0.17 7.53 -1.02
C LYS A 747 -1.63 7.52 -0.62
N ALA A 748 -1.97 8.35 0.37
CA ALA A 748 -3.35 8.55 0.74
C ALA A 748 -4.12 9.31 -0.34
N ASP A 749 -5.24 8.74 -0.77
CA ASP A 749 -6.19 9.31 -1.73
C ASP A 749 -7.19 10.26 -1.04
N TYR A 750 -7.80 11.17 -1.81
CA TYR A 750 -8.82 12.09 -1.28
C TYR A 750 -10.20 11.44 -1.38
N LEU A 751 -10.88 11.28 -0.25
CA LEU A 751 -12.22 10.70 -0.16
C LEU A 751 -13.24 11.74 0.29
N TRP A 752 -14.37 11.81 -0.42
CA TRP A 752 -15.60 12.42 0.09
C TRP A 752 -16.59 11.32 0.46
N VAL A 753 -16.89 11.19 1.75
CA VAL A 753 -17.85 10.24 2.30
C VAL A 753 -19.23 10.89 2.38
N GLY A 754 -20.25 10.25 1.81
CA GLY A 754 -21.64 10.67 1.86
C GLY A 754 -22.20 10.64 3.28
N ARG A 755 -22.29 11.82 3.90
CA ARG A 755 -22.76 12.02 5.27
C ARG A 755 -24.07 11.26 5.60
N ILE A 756 -25.00 11.24 4.65
CA ILE A 756 -26.33 10.62 4.77
C ILE A 756 -26.31 9.09 4.68
N ASP A 757 -25.48 8.48 3.84
CA ASP A 757 -25.67 7.11 3.33
C ASP A 757 -24.40 6.24 3.21
N GLY A 758 -23.23 6.81 3.50
CA GLY A 758 -21.95 6.11 3.40
C GLY A 758 -21.45 5.91 1.97
N THR A 759 -22.01 6.60 0.98
CA THR A 759 -21.42 6.66 -0.37
C THR A 759 -19.98 7.18 -0.31
N VAL A 760 -19.14 6.85 -1.29
CA VAL A 760 -17.74 7.32 -1.33
C VAL A 760 -17.40 7.80 -2.73
N ASN A 761 -17.00 9.06 -2.86
CA ASN A 761 -16.41 9.61 -4.08
C ASN A 761 -14.90 9.76 -3.90
N LEU A 762 -14.12 9.26 -4.87
CA LEU A 762 -12.67 9.10 -4.80
C LEU A 762 -11.93 9.92 -5.86
N TRP A 763 -10.80 10.50 -5.45
CA TRP A 763 -9.78 11.08 -6.32
C TRP A 763 -8.41 10.49 -5.98
N TYR A 764 -7.80 9.74 -6.92
CA TYR A 764 -6.50 9.15 -6.71
C TYR A 764 -5.39 10.21 -6.65
N ASN A 765 -4.43 10.04 -5.74
CA ASN A 765 -3.33 10.95 -5.49
C ASN A 765 -2.15 10.73 -6.45
N GLY A 766 -2.02 11.63 -7.43
CA GLY A 766 -0.91 11.60 -8.40
C GLY A 766 0.39 12.26 -7.93
N GLY A 767 0.45 12.74 -6.68
CA GLY A 767 1.62 13.42 -6.13
C GLY A 767 1.92 14.81 -6.73
N PRO A 768 3.14 15.33 -6.52
CA PRO A 768 3.54 16.66 -6.99
C PRO A 768 3.83 16.70 -8.50
N GLY A 769 3.02 17.46 -9.24
CA GLY A 769 3.29 17.83 -10.64
C GLY A 769 4.19 19.07 -10.77
N SER A 770 4.48 19.47 -12.01
CA SER A 770 5.44 20.56 -12.32
C SER A 770 5.09 21.93 -11.72
N ASP A 771 3.80 22.22 -11.56
CA ASP A 771 3.27 23.52 -11.14
C ASP A 771 2.16 23.42 -10.08
N LYS A 772 1.71 22.20 -9.74
CA LYS A 772 0.61 21.90 -8.80
C LYS A 772 0.55 20.40 -8.47
N TRP A 773 -0.17 20.04 -7.41
CA TRP A 773 -0.54 18.65 -7.14
C TRP A 773 -1.43 18.03 -8.23
N ILE A 774 -1.37 16.71 -8.37
CA ILE A 774 -2.13 15.93 -9.35
C ILE A 774 -3.17 15.07 -8.63
N TRP A 775 -4.41 15.13 -9.12
CA TRP A 775 -5.55 14.35 -8.61
C TRP A 775 -6.31 13.76 -9.80
N TYR A 776 -6.61 12.46 -9.76
CA TYR A 776 -7.35 11.75 -10.81
C TYR A 776 -8.75 11.35 -10.31
N PRO A 777 -9.85 11.95 -10.82
CA PRO A 777 -11.20 11.61 -10.37
C PRO A 777 -11.56 10.17 -10.76
N ALA A 778 -11.82 9.32 -9.78
CA ALA A 778 -12.40 7.98 -9.98
C ALA A 778 -13.95 8.03 -9.98
N GLY A 779 -14.53 8.98 -9.24
CA GLY A 779 -15.98 9.12 -9.07
C GLY A 779 -16.52 8.32 -7.89
N GLU A 780 -17.80 7.94 -7.92
CA GLU A 780 -18.41 7.12 -6.87
C GLU A 780 -17.86 5.68 -6.93
N VAL A 781 -17.15 5.28 -5.89
CA VAL A 781 -16.53 3.95 -5.74
C VAL A 781 -17.22 3.08 -4.69
N ALA A 782 -18.04 3.66 -3.81
CA ALA A 782 -18.92 2.93 -2.90
C ALA A 782 -20.33 3.52 -2.94
N THR A 783 -21.35 2.67 -3.06
CA THR A 783 -22.77 3.06 -3.05
C THR A 783 -23.34 3.20 -1.63
N GLY A 784 -22.49 3.15 -0.60
CA GLY A 784 -22.90 3.01 0.80
C GLY A 784 -23.50 1.65 1.16
N THR A 785 -23.66 1.43 2.46
CA THR A 785 -24.11 0.14 3.05
C THR A 785 -25.46 0.24 3.76
N GLY A 786 -26.15 1.38 3.64
CA GLY A 786 -27.34 1.71 4.44
C GLY A 786 -26.99 2.26 5.83
N SER A 787 -25.72 2.58 6.07
CA SER A 787 -25.20 3.23 7.28
C SER A 787 -24.90 4.70 6.97
N ASN A 788 -24.92 5.61 7.95
CA ASN A 788 -24.50 7.00 7.71
C ASN A 788 -22.98 7.16 7.59
N GLY A 789 -22.53 8.21 6.91
CA GLY A 789 -21.11 8.50 6.64
C GLY A 789 -20.27 8.75 7.89
N GLN A 790 -20.87 9.30 8.96
CA GLN A 790 -20.20 9.44 10.27
C GLN A 790 -19.77 8.08 10.87
N SER A 791 -20.37 6.97 10.44
CA SER A 791 -20.06 5.62 10.90
C SER A 791 -19.00 4.91 10.04
N VAL A 792 -18.50 5.55 8.98
CA VAL A 792 -17.54 4.98 8.02
C VAL A 792 -16.10 5.36 8.37
N MET A 793 -15.20 4.39 8.29
CA MET A 793 -13.75 4.55 8.43
C MET A 793 -13.03 3.71 7.37
N PHE A 794 -11.74 3.95 7.19
CA PHE A 794 -10.85 3.19 6.31
C PHE A 794 -9.61 2.74 7.10
N ALA A 795 -9.13 1.52 6.83
CA ALA A 795 -7.92 0.91 7.44
C ALA A 795 -7.58 -0.40 6.73
N ASP A 796 -6.31 -0.77 6.59
CA ASP A 796 -5.91 -2.07 6.01
C ASP A 796 -6.00 -3.19 7.05
N THR A 797 -7.11 -3.94 6.99
CA THR A 797 -7.34 -5.08 7.90
C THR A 797 -6.65 -6.37 7.43
N THR A 798 -5.92 -6.34 6.31
CA THR A 798 -5.43 -7.53 5.60
C THR A 798 -3.91 -7.59 5.41
N GLY A 799 -3.22 -6.44 5.45
CA GLY A 799 -1.77 -6.33 5.24
C GLY A 799 -1.41 -6.44 3.76
N ASN A 800 -2.15 -5.71 2.93
CA ASN A 800 -2.04 -5.71 1.47
C ASN A 800 -1.60 -4.37 0.85
N GLY A 801 -1.59 -3.29 1.63
CA GLY A 801 -1.35 -1.92 1.22
C GLY A 801 -2.58 -1.15 0.76
N ARG A 802 -3.80 -1.65 0.99
CA ARG A 802 -5.05 -0.92 0.66
C ARG A 802 -6.02 -0.93 1.82
N ASP A 803 -6.59 0.24 2.09
CA ASP A 803 -7.53 0.42 3.17
C ASP A 803 -8.93 -0.12 2.81
N ASP A 804 -9.49 -0.93 3.71
CA ASP A 804 -10.80 -1.54 3.62
C ASP A 804 -11.92 -0.58 4.06
N TYR A 805 -13.13 -0.73 3.53
CA TYR A 805 -14.28 0.08 3.95
C TYR A 805 -14.86 -0.50 5.24
N LEU A 806 -14.78 0.26 6.33
CA LEU A 806 -15.24 -0.14 7.66
C LEU A 806 -16.50 0.63 8.09
N VAL A 807 -17.40 -0.07 8.78
CA VAL A 807 -18.56 0.51 9.45
C VAL A 807 -18.50 0.22 10.94
N VAL A 808 -18.38 1.28 11.74
CA VAL A 808 -18.39 1.21 13.21
C VAL A 808 -19.80 1.47 13.73
N THR A 809 -20.40 0.46 14.35
CA THR A 809 -21.71 0.56 15.01
C THR A 809 -21.60 1.50 16.22
N PRO A 810 -22.26 2.69 16.23
CA PRO A 810 -21.96 3.71 17.24
C PRO A 810 -22.26 3.27 18.68
N SER A 811 -23.33 2.51 18.91
CA SER A 811 -23.74 2.08 20.26
C SER A 811 -22.79 1.08 20.94
N SER A 812 -22.10 0.24 20.16
CA SER A 812 -21.25 -0.86 20.67
C SER A 812 -19.77 -0.75 20.31
N GLY A 813 -19.41 0.04 19.29
CA GLY A 813 -18.09 0.00 18.66
C GLY A 813 -17.86 -1.25 17.79
N ALA A 814 -18.90 -2.03 17.50
CA ALA A 814 -18.80 -3.22 16.66
C ALA A 814 -18.48 -2.87 15.20
N VAL A 815 -17.53 -3.59 14.60
CA VAL A 815 -16.94 -3.25 13.30
C VAL A 815 -17.35 -4.29 12.27
N SER A 816 -17.96 -3.81 11.18
CA SER A 816 -18.16 -4.58 9.95
C SER A 816 -17.23 -4.09 8.85
N VAL A 817 -16.64 -5.00 8.07
CA VAL A 817 -15.73 -4.68 6.95
C VAL A 817 -16.30 -5.14 5.62
N TRP A 818 -15.96 -4.37 4.59
CA TRP A 818 -16.01 -4.75 3.19
C TRP A 818 -14.59 -4.62 2.61
N LEU A 819 -13.97 -5.72 2.22
CA LEU A 819 -12.54 -5.73 1.85
C LEU A 819 -12.27 -5.00 0.53
N ASN A 820 -11.17 -4.23 0.47
CA ASN A 820 -10.73 -3.50 -0.72
C ASN A 820 -10.00 -4.43 -1.71
N GLY A 821 -10.79 -5.14 -2.50
CA GLY A 821 -10.31 -5.94 -3.62
C GLY A 821 -10.20 -5.13 -4.90
N CYS A 822 -9.13 -5.33 -5.67
CA CYS A 822 -9.21 -5.15 -7.12
C CYS A 822 -10.04 -6.28 -7.75
N SER A 823 -10.37 -6.17 -9.03
CA SER A 823 -11.06 -7.21 -9.82
C SER A 823 -10.18 -8.46 -10.10
N GLY A 824 -9.74 -9.10 -9.02
CA GLY A 824 -8.80 -10.20 -8.90
C GLY A 824 -8.48 -10.52 -7.43
N GLY A 825 -9.48 -10.41 -6.54
CA GLY A 825 -9.31 -10.26 -5.10
C GLY A 825 -8.80 -11.45 -4.29
N PHE A 826 -8.68 -11.23 -2.99
CA PHE A 826 -8.19 -12.19 -2.00
C PHE A 826 -8.97 -13.50 -2.02
N SER A 827 -8.26 -14.61 -1.78
CA SER A 827 -8.88 -15.93 -1.68
C SER A 827 -8.37 -16.72 -0.48
N GLY A 828 -8.78 -16.28 0.71
CA GLY A 828 -8.78 -17.06 1.95
C GLY A 828 -9.76 -18.25 1.92
N GLY A 829 -9.77 -19.04 0.84
CA GLY A 829 -10.56 -20.27 0.70
C GLY A 829 -11.65 -20.25 -0.40
N SER A 830 -11.30 -20.80 -1.57
CA SER A 830 -12.22 -21.24 -2.65
C SER A 830 -13.14 -20.19 -3.29
N ALA A 831 -12.69 -19.65 -4.43
CA ALA A 831 -13.47 -18.79 -5.33
C ALA A 831 -14.62 -19.52 -6.05
N PRO A 832 -15.48 -18.75 -6.74
CA PRO A 832 -15.62 -19.00 -8.18
C PRO A 832 -15.50 -17.72 -9.01
N SER A 833 -14.30 -17.45 -9.57
CA SER A 833 -14.23 -16.68 -10.81
C SER A 833 -14.66 -17.59 -11.97
N ASN A 834 -15.40 -17.03 -12.93
CA ASN A 834 -15.93 -17.80 -14.05
C ASN A 834 -14.91 -18.05 -15.16
N TYR A 835 -13.64 -17.66 -15.01
CA TYR A 835 -12.57 -17.93 -15.96
C TYR A 835 -11.32 -18.52 -15.31
N GLU A 836 -10.78 -19.56 -15.93
CA GLU A 836 -9.53 -20.22 -15.54
C GLU A 836 -8.78 -20.64 -16.81
N LEU A 837 -7.50 -20.25 -16.91
CA LEU A 837 -6.59 -20.62 -17.98
C LEU A 837 -5.64 -21.72 -17.51
N THR A 838 -5.33 -22.68 -18.38
CA THR A 838 -4.16 -23.55 -18.19
C THR A 838 -3.26 -23.54 -19.42
N ALA A 839 -1.97 -23.33 -19.20
CA ALA A 839 -0.95 -23.51 -20.21
C ALA A 839 -0.35 -24.91 -20.12
N TRP A 840 -0.34 -25.58 -21.27
CA TRP A 840 0.22 -26.91 -21.49
C TRP A 840 1.29 -26.84 -22.56
N GLY A 841 2.09 -27.89 -22.63
CA GLY A 841 3.03 -28.12 -23.72
C GLY A 841 4.47 -28.25 -23.29
N ASP A 842 5.32 -28.10 -24.29
CA ASP A 842 6.75 -28.32 -24.26
C ASP A 842 7.54 -27.13 -23.69
N SER A 843 8.79 -27.03 -24.12
CA SER A 843 9.73 -26.00 -23.68
C SER A 843 9.33 -24.57 -24.08
N TYR A 844 8.60 -24.38 -25.18
CA TYR A 844 8.12 -23.05 -25.62
C TYR A 844 7.06 -22.48 -24.68
N ALA A 845 6.20 -23.32 -24.08
CA ALA A 845 5.25 -22.87 -23.06
C ALA A 845 5.92 -22.71 -21.68
N SER A 846 6.94 -23.51 -21.35
CA SER A 846 7.70 -23.33 -20.10
C SER A 846 8.56 -22.04 -20.07
N GLY A 847 9.01 -21.57 -21.25
CA GLY A 847 9.87 -20.41 -21.40
C GLY A 847 11.30 -20.65 -20.95
N VAL A 848 11.94 -21.72 -21.41
CA VAL A 848 13.29 -22.10 -20.96
C VAL A 848 14.28 -20.93 -21.12
N GLY A 849 14.75 -20.40 -19.98
CA GLY A 849 15.74 -19.33 -19.91
C GLY A 849 15.20 -17.90 -20.08
N SER A 850 13.87 -17.71 -20.18
CA SER A 850 13.27 -16.38 -20.28
C SER A 850 13.07 -15.75 -18.89
N GLY A 851 14.11 -15.09 -18.37
CA GLY A 851 14.08 -14.37 -17.10
C GLY A 851 14.55 -15.19 -15.90
N ALA A 852 13.92 -15.04 -14.74
CA ALA A 852 14.21 -15.81 -13.53
C ALA A 852 13.51 -17.18 -13.56
N TYR A 853 14.18 -18.18 -12.99
CA TYR A 853 13.66 -19.53 -12.87
C TYR A 853 12.58 -19.61 -11.78
N ILE A 854 11.42 -20.18 -12.11
CA ILE A 854 10.35 -20.43 -11.15
C ILE A 854 10.58 -21.81 -10.50
N ASP A 855 10.32 -22.89 -11.23
CA ASP A 855 10.18 -24.23 -10.66
C ASP A 855 10.21 -25.38 -11.69
N GLY A 856 9.81 -26.57 -11.23
CA GLY A 856 9.50 -27.73 -12.07
C GLY A 856 10.68 -28.63 -12.43
N ARG A 857 11.88 -28.37 -11.90
CA ARG A 857 13.13 -29.10 -12.20
C ARG A 857 13.36 -29.19 -13.72
N ARG A 858 13.24 -30.38 -14.33
CA ARG A 858 13.39 -30.61 -15.77
C ARG A 858 12.30 -29.93 -16.61
N CYS A 859 11.15 -29.56 -16.02
CA CYS A 859 10.14 -28.76 -16.70
C CYS A 859 10.59 -27.32 -17.01
N LEU A 860 11.64 -26.80 -16.35
CA LEU A 860 12.32 -25.55 -16.68
C LEU A 860 11.38 -24.34 -16.93
N ARG A 861 10.50 -24.04 -15.96
CA ARG A 861 9.58 -22.88 -16.06
C ARG A 861 10.25 -21.57 -15.60
N TYR A 862 10.00 -20.47 -16.32
CA TYR A 862 10.55 -19.15 -16.03
C TYR A 862 9.48 -18.04 -16.04
N ASP A 863 9.80 -16.89 -15.45
CA ASP A 863 8.88 -15.76 -15.19
C ASP A 863 8.54 -14.88 -16.39
N ASN A 864 9.37 -14.81 -17.44
CA ASN A 864 9.07 -14.07 -18.67
C ASN A 864 8.59 -14.99 -19.81
N ALA A 865 7.99 -16.14 -19.47
CA ALA A 865 7.33 -17.05 -20.40
C ALA A 865 5.96 -16.51 -20.84
N TYR A 866 5.49 -16.87 -22.04
CA TYR A 866 4.20 -16.36 -22.54
C TYR A 866 2.98 -16.71 -21.64
N PRO A 867 2.91 -17.87 -20.95
CA PRO A 867 1.83 -18.13 -19.98
C PRO A 867 1.85 -17.22 -18.76
N ILE A 868 3.02 -16.66 -18.42
CA ILE A 868 3.16 -15.73 -17.30
C ILE A 868 2.77 -14.32 -17.74
N PHE A 869 3.13 -13.88 -18.95
CA PHE A 869 2.57 -12.64 -19.50
C PHE A 869 1.05 -12.72 -19.71
N LEU A 870 0.47 -13.88 -20.02
CA LEU A 870 -0.99 -14.07 -20.01
C LEU A 870 -1.62 -13.94 -18.62
N ARG A 871 -0.87 -14.16 -17.53
CA ARG A 871 -1.32 -14.02 -16.13
C ARG A 871 -1.19 -12.57 -15.66
N ASP A 872 -0.08 -11.94 -16.02
CA ASP A 872 0.30 -10.59 -15.57
C ASP A 872 -0.32 -9.49 -16.46
N ASP A 873 -0.91 -9.89 -17.60
CA ASP A 873 -1.58 -9.07 -18.61
C ASP A 873 -0.96 -7.66 -18.81
N PRO A 874 0.36 -7.56 -19.10
CA PRO A 874 1.11 -6.30 -19.00
C PRO A 874 0.77 -5.26 -20.08
N ASN A 875 -0.13 -5.60 -21.02
CA ASN A 875 -0.70 -4.68 -22.01
C ASN A 875 -2.23 -4.46 -21.77
N HIS A 876 -2.77 -4.93 -20.64
CA HIS A 876 -4.17 -4.81 -20.19
C HIS A 876 -5.24 -5.31 -21.18
N LEU A 877 -4.95 -6.39 -21.91
CA LEU A 877 -5.82 -6.88 -22.99
C LEU A 877 -7.03 -7.68 -22.47
N TRP A 878 -6.94 -8.31 -21.29
CA TRP A 878 -7.94 -9.19 -20.69
C TRP A 878 -8.50 -8.66 -19.36
N HIS A 879 -8.23 -7.40 -19.02
CA HIS A 879 -8.64 -6.77 -17.77
C HIS A 879 -10.15 -6.92 -17.47
N GLY A 880 -10.46 -7.32 -16.23
CA GLY A 880 -11.82 -7.50 -15.72
C GLY A 880 -12.38 -8.94 -15.76
N LEU A 881 -11.68 -9.92 -16.34
CA LEU A 881 -12.17 -11.31 -16.43
C LEU A 881 -11.83 -12.21 -15.21
N GLY A 882 -10.91 -11.81 -14.33
CA GLY A 882 -10.55 -12.58 -13.12
C GLY A 882 -9.98 -13.98 -13.40
N VAL A 883 -9.15 -14.11 -14.44
CA VAL A 883 -8.68 -15.40 -14.98
C VAL A 883 -7.63 -16.03 -14.06
N LYS A 884 -7.98 -17.12 -13.36
CA LYS A 884 -6.97 -17.93 -12.64
C LYS A 884 -6.07 -18.65 -13.65
N ILE A 885 -4.76 -18.40 -13.63
CA ILE A 885 -3.82 -19.03 -14.57
C ILE A 885 -2.98 -20.14 -13.92
N ASN A 886 -2.93 -21.29 -14.58
CA ASN A 886 -2.10 -22.43 -14.23
C ASN A 886 -1.01 -22.66 -15.29
N ASN A 887 0.28 -22.63 -14.94
CA ASN A 887 1.35 -23.02 -15.87
C ASN A 887 1.75 -24.49 -15.64
N ALA A 888 1.12 -25.42 -16.37
CA ALA A 888 1.39 -26.85 -16.29
C ALA A 888 2.45 -27.32 -17.32
N ALA A 889 2.95 -26.41 -18.17
CA ALA A 889 3.92 -26.72 -19.22
C ALA A 889 5.26 -27.26 -18.66
N CYS A 890 5.96 -28.01 -19.49
CA CYS A 890 7.14 -28.75 -19.10
C CYS A 890 8.09 -28.98 -20.28
N SER A 891 9.31 -28.44 -20.19
CA SER A 891 10.37 -28.61 -21.19
C SER A 891 10.73 -30.08 -21.45
N GLY A 892 10.87 -30.45 -22.73
CA GLY A 892 11.22 -31.80 -23.17
C GLY A 892 10.07 -32.79 -23.01
N ALA A 893 8.84 -32.38 -23.39
CA ALA A 893 7.63 -33.17 -23.32
C ALA A 893 7.02 -33.32 -24.72
N LYS A 894 6.95 -34.56 -25.20
CA LYS A 894 6.28 -34.90 -26.45
C LYS A 894 4.77 -34.66 -26.38
N THR A 895 4.14 -34.67 -27.55
CA THR A 895 2.71 -34.47 -27.73
C THR A 895 1.84 -35.39 -26.86
N ASP A 896 2.22 -36.66 -26.69
CA ASP A 896 1.53 -37.64 -25.85
C ASP A 896 1.83 -37.45 -24.35
N GLU A 897 3.08 -37.17 -23.99
CA GLU A 897 3.54 -36.92 -22.62
C GLU A 897 2.84 -35.73 -21.92
N VAL A 898 2.25 -34.79 -22.66
CA VAL A 898 1.36 -33.76 -22.12
C VAL A 898 0.15 -34.37 -21.39
N ILE A 899 -0.40 -35.48 -21.90
CA ILE A 899 -1.53 -36.18 -21.27
C ILE A 899 -1.08 -36.82 -19.95
N ASP A 900 0.06 -37.51 -19.97
CA ASP A 900 0.57 -38.29 -18.83
C ASP A 900 1.17 -37.43 -17.71
N TYR A 901 1.72 -36.25 -18.04
CA TYR A 901 2.43 -35.41 -17.07
C TYR A 901 1.78 -34.05 -16.80
N GLN A 902 0.80 -33.59 -17.57
CA GLN A 902 0.29 -32.22 -17.45
C GLN A 902 -1.25 -32.11 -17.33
N LEU A 903 -1.99 -33.20 -17.11
CA LEU A 903 -3.45 -33.19 -16.89
C LEU A 903 -3.84 -33.56 -15.45
N TYR A 904 -3.35 -32.80 -14.47
CA TYR A 904 -3.56 -33.06 -13.03
C TYR A 904 -4.39 -31.98 -12.34
N SER A 905 -5.42 -32.36 -11.58
CA SER A 905 -6.34 -31.41 -10.93
C SER A 905 -5.87 -30.89 -9.57
N LYS A 906 -4.64 -31.22 -9.15
CA LYS A 906 -4.00 -30.82 -7.90
C LYS A 906 -2.48 -30.79 -8.07
N ASP A 907 -1.82 -29.90 -7.34
CA ASP A 907 -0.36 -29.87 -7.25
C ASP A 907 0.16 -31.19 -6.66
N GLN A 908 1.32 -31.66 -7.13
CA GLN A 908 1.86 -32.97 -6.74
C GLN A 908 3.24 -32.84 -6.07
N SER A 909 3.21 -32.70 -4.75
CA SER A 909 4.38 -32.62 -3.83
C SER A 909 5.25 -33.89 -3.75
N SER A 910 4.80 -35.01 -4.33
CA SER A 910 5.30 -36.37 -3.99
C SER A 910 6.33 -36.96 -4.96
N GLY A 911 6.71 -36.25 -6.03
CA GLY A 911 7.68 -36.73 -7.02
C GLY A 911 7.27 -37.99 -7.79
N GLN A 912 6.00 -38.40 -7.75
CA GLN A 912 5.48 -39.57 -8.46
C GLN A 912 4.93 -39.19 -9.85
N PRO A 913 5.10 -39.99 -10.91
CA PRO A 913 5.92 -41.22 -10.99
C PRO A 913 7.41 -40.95 -11.22
N SER A 914 7.84 -39.71 -11.45
CA SER A 914 9.24 -39.33 -11.66
C SER A 914 9.60 -38.01 -10.98
N TRP A 915 10.73 -38.02 -10.27
CA TRP A 915 11.30 -36.90 -9.52
C TRP A 915 11.81 -35.75 -10.41
N GLN A 916 12.03 -36.02 -11.69
CA GLN A 916 12.64 -35.09 -12.64
C GLN A 916 11.72 -33.91 -12.98
N TYR A 917 10.40 -34.13 -12.96
CA TYR A 917 9.37 -33.17 -13.38
C TYR A 917 8.68 -32.50 -12.18
N TYR A 918 9.29 -32.58 -11.00
CA TYR A 918 8.75 -32.09 -9.73
C TYR A 918 9.20 -30.65 -9.45
N PRO A 919 8.36 -29.72 -8.93
CA PRO A 919 6.90 -29.79 -8.75
C PRO A 919 6.09 -29.71 -10.05
N ARG A 920 4.92 -30.36 -10.01
CA ARG A 920 3.86 -30.23 -11.03
C ARG A 920 2.69 -29.45 -10.45
N PRO A 921 2.40 -28.24 -10.95
CA PRO A 921 1.21 -27.47 -10.62
C PRO A 921 -0.07 -28.16 -11.09
N SER A 922 -1.18 -27.79 -10.46
CA SER A 922 -2.53 -28.15 -10.87
C SER A 922 -2.90 -27.52 -12.19
N SER A 923 -3.22 -28.34 -13.18
CA SER A 923 -3.82 -27.99 -14.46
C SER A 923 -5.26 -27.48 -14.36
N GLY A 924 -5.81 -27.34 -13.14
CA GLY A 924 -7.13 -26.75 -12.88
C GLY A 924 -8.31 -27.53 -13.46
N ARG A 925 -9.44 -26.83 -13.69
CA ARG A 925 -10.50 -27.22 -14.63
C ARG A 925 -10.84 -25.99 -15.48
N PRO A 926 -10.00 -25.69 -16.48
CA PRO A 926 -10.02 -24.42 -17.17
C PRO A 926 -11.13 -24.31 -18.21
N ASN A 927 -11.42 -23.07 -18.60
CA ASN A 927 -12.21 -22.73 -19.79
C ASN A 927 -11.42 -21.89 -20.81
N ILE A 928 -10.14 -21.57 -20.53
CA ILE A 928 -9.16 -21.10 -21.51
C ILE A 928 -7.93 -22.01 -21.47
N GLY A 929 -7.29 -22.27 -22.61
CA GLY A 929 -6.15 -23.17 -22.70
C GLY A 929 -5.11 -22.66 -23.69
N THR A 930 -3.84 -22.94 -23.43
CA THR A 930 -2.75 -22.77 -24.41
C THR A 930 -1.94 -24.07 -24.55
N LEU A 931 -1.36 -24.31 -25.72
CA LEU A 931 -0.64 -25.55 -26.03
C LEU A 931 0.49 -25.32 -27.05
N SER A 932 1.73 -25.70 -26.71
CA SER A 932 2.84 -25.89 -27.66
C SER A 932 3.31 -27.34 -27.67
N VAL A 933 3.27 -28.03 -28.81
CA VAL A 933 3.64 -29.45 -28.95
C VAL A 933 4.17 -29.76 -30.35
N GLY A 934 5.00 -30.81 -30.45
CA GLY A 934 5.45 -31.38 -31.71
C GLY A 934 6.94 -31.18 -32.02
N GLY A 935 7.62 -30.23 -31.37
CA GLY A 935 9.06 -30.02 -31.57
C GLY A 935 9.93 -31.21 -31.13
N ASP A 936 9.62 -31.79 -29.97
CA ASP A 936 10.28 -33.02 -29.49
C ASP A 936 9.88 -34.27 -30.29
N ASP A 937 8.63 -34.34 -30.78
CA ASP A 937 8.12 -35.47 -31.59
C ASP A 937 8.83 -35.64 -32.95
N ILE A 938 9.42 -34.57 -33.50
CA ILE A 938 10.17 -34.58 -34.77
C ILE A 938 11.69 -34.68 -34.60
N ASP A 939 12.17 -34.91 -33.37
CA ASP A 939 13.60 -34.93 -33.02
C ASP A 939 14.34 -33.62 -33.34
N PHE A 940 13.70 -32.46 -33.13
CA PHE A 940 14.35 -31.15 -33.31
C PHE A 940 15.63 -30.96 -32.46
N PRO A 941 15.71 -31.44 -31.20
CA PRO A 941 16.97 -31.50 -30.47
C PRO A 941 18.05 -32.34 -31.17
N GLY A 942 17.66 -33.38 -31.91
CA GLY A 942 18.54 -34.15 -32.79
C GLY A 942 19.09 -33.33 -33.95
N ILE A 943 18.29 -32.45 -34.58
CA ILE A 943 18.75 -31.47 -35.58
C ILE A 943 19.73 -30.47 -34.97
N LEU A 944 19.40 -29.90 -33.80
CA LEU A 944 20.32 -29.01 -33.07
C LEU A 944 21.66 -29.71 -32.77
N ASN A 945 21.64 -30.97 -32.32
CA ASN A 945 22.85 -31.74 -32.03
C ASN A 945 23.67 -32.09 -33.29
N ASN A 946 23.04 -32.69 -34.31
CA ASN A 946 23.77 -33.32 -35.44
C ASN A 946 23.98 -32.41 -36.65
N CYS A 947 23.28 -31.27 -36.76
CA CYS A 947 23.42 -30.33 -37.87
C CYS A 947 23.93 -28.94 -37.49
N ILE A 948 23.43 -28.37 -36.39
CA ILE A 948 23.65 -26.94 -36.08
C ILE A 948 24.82 -26.76 -35.12
N MET A 949 24.83 -27.48 -33.99
CA MET A 949 25.84 -27.35 -32.94
C MET A 949 27.00 -28.35 -33.06
N GLU A 950 26.84 -29.42 -33.82
CA GLU A 950 27.77 -30.56 -33.92
C GLU A 950 28.23 -31.12 -32.57
N GLY A 951 27.26 -31.53 -31.75
CA GLY A 951 27.46 -32.13 -30.45
C GLY A 951 27.17 -31.18 -29.29
N PHE A 952 26.00 -31.37 -28.66
CA PHE A 952 25.63 -30.72 -27.41
C PHE A 952 26.71 -30.87 -26.33
N PRO A 953 26.75 -29.97 -25.34
CA PRO A 953 27.62 -30.13 -24.19
C PRO A 953 27.38 -31.49 -23.52
N ILE A 954 28.48 -32.23 -23.40
CA ILE A 954 28.71 -33.34 -22.47
C ILE A 954 27.98 -33.04 -21.14
N PRO A 955 27.11 -33.92 -20.60
CA PRO A 955 26.91 -35.34 -20.90
C PRO A 955 26.05 -35.65 -22.13
N LEU A 956 25.32 -34.66 -22.69
CA LEU A 956 24.22 -34.87 -23.66
C LEU A 956 24.66 -35.39 -25.04
N SER A 957 25.96 -35.65 -25.21
CA SER A 957 26.63 -36.19 -26.39
C SER A 957 27.40 -37.50 -26.14
N PHE A 958 27.34 -38.08 -24.93
CA PHE A 958 27.85 -39.43 -24.66
C PHE A 958 26.76 -40.48 -24.92
N GLY A 959 27.08 -41.55 -25.65
CA GLY A 959 26.17 -42.68 -25.93
C GLY A 959 25.15 -42.44 -27.04
N PHE A 960 24.67 -41.21 -27.18
CA PHE A 960 23.96 -40.76 -28.38
C PHE A 960 24.95 -40.69 -29.55
N THR A 961 25.01 -41.74 -30.39
CA THR A 961 26.00 -41.79 -31.48
C THR A 961 25.65 -40.78 -32.57
N ASN A 962 26.62 -39.96 -32.97
CA ASN A 962 26.44 -38.98 -34.05
C ASN A 962 25.83 -39.62 -35.30
N ARG A 963 24.70 -39.05 -35.73
CA ARG A 963 24.20 -39.16 -37.11
C ARG A 963 24.99 -38.18 -37.98
N SER A 964 25.06 -38.39 -39.30
CA SER A 964 25.37 -37.25 -40.17
C SER A 964 24.20 -36.27 -40.15
N CYS A 965 24.42 -35.01 -40.53
CA CYS A 965 23.32 -34.06 -40.65
C CYS A 965 22.25 -34.55 -41.65
N ASP A 966 22.66 -35.20 -42.75
CA ASP A 966 21.71 -35.76 -43.72
C ASP A 966 20.93 -36.97 -43.18
N ASP A 967 21.55 -37.84 -42.37
CA ASP A 967 20.83 -38.93 -41.69
C ASP A 967 19.80 -38.39 -40.67
N GLN A 968 20.16 -37.35 -39.91
CA GLN A 968 19.24 -36.70 -38.98
C GLN A 968 18.09 -35.99 -39.71
N ARG A 969 18.40 -35.25 -40.79
CA ARG A 969 17.39 -34.59 -41.63
C ARG A 969 16.44 -35.60 -42.23
N ALA A 970 16.94 -36.74 -42.71
CA ALA A 970 16.10 -37.83 -43.21
C ALA A 970 15.20 -38.44 -42.13
N LEU A 971 15.68 -38.58 -40.89
CA LEU A 971 14.84 -39.02 -39.76
C LEU A 971 13.74 -38.00 -39.45
N THR A 972 14.11 -36.74 -39.20
CA THR A 972 13.14 -35.66 -38.92
C THR A 972 12.13 -35.51 -40.06
N TRP A 973 12.56 -35.57 -41.32
CA TRP A 973 11.65 -35.59 -42.47
C TRP A 973 10.72 -36.81 -42.48
N SER A 974 11.17 -38.00 -42.05
CA SER A 974 10.31 -39.19 -41.96
C SER A 974 9.27 -39.14 -40.83
N LEU A 975 9.55 -38.39 -39.75
CA LEU A 975 8.63 -38.17 -38.63
C LEU A 975 7.56 -37.11 -38.97
N ILE A 976 7.92 -36.11 -39.79
CA ILE A 976 7.09 -34.93 -40.04
C ILE A 976 6.36 -34.93 -41.38
N SER A 977 6.86 -35.63 -42.40
CA SER A 977 6.27 -35.68 -43.74
C SER A 977 5.52 -36.98 -44.05
N GLU A 978 4.51 -36.89 -44.90
CA GLU A 978 3.70 -38.02 -45.36
C GLU A 978 4.30 -38.59 -46.66
N ASN A 979 4.70 -39.86 -46.65
CA ASN A 979 5.33 -40.58 -47.78
C ASN A 979 6.56 -39.88 -48.41
N GLY A 980 7.23 -38.98 -47.68
CA GLY A 980 8.36 -38.20 -48.18
C GLY A 980 7.99 -36.97 -49.03
N ASN A 981 6.72 -36.56 -49.05
CA ASN A 981 6.36 -35.25 -49.58
C ASN A 981 6.47 -34.19 -48.48
N HIS A 982 7.51 -33.34 -48.53
CA HIS A 982 7.81 -32.37 -47.48
C HIS A 982 6.69 -31.32 -47.29
N ASP A 983 5.91 -31.03 -48.34
CA ASP A 983 4.75 -30.13 -48.30
C ASP A 983 3.52 -30.76 -47.57
N GLU A 984 3.51 -32.08 -47.33
CA GLU A 984 2.39 -32.80 -46.71
C GLU A 984 2.75 -33.33 -45.30
N PRO A 985 2.09 -32.84 -44.23
CA PRO A 985 2.39 -33.29 -42.88
C PRO A 985 1.88 -34.72 -42.59
N ASN A 986 2.77 -35.50 -41.98
CA ASN A 986 2.62 -36.89 -41.54
C ASN A 986 1.32 -37.12 -40.76
N LEU A 987 0.54 -38.12 -41.18
CA LEU A 987 -0.79 -38.36 -40.62
C LEU A 987 -0.77 -38.95 -39.20
N GLU A 988 0.31 -39.62 -38.78
CA GLU A 988 0.47 -40.12 -37.42
C GLU A 988 0.78 -38.98 -36.43
N LEU A 989 1.68 -38.05 -36.80
CA LEU A 989 1.97 -36.86 -36.00
C LEU A 989 0.71 -35.99 -35.83
N VAL A 990 -0.03 -35.77 -36.93
CA VAL A 990 -1.33 -35.07 -36.90
C VAL A 990 -2.32 -35.76 -35.97
N ALA A 991 -2.39 -37.11 -35.99
CA ALA A 991 -3.29 -37.88 -35.12
C ALA A 991 -2.88 -37.84 -33.63
N LYS A 992 -1.57 -37.75 -33.32
CA LYS A 992 -1.09 -37.54 -31.94
C LYS A 992 -1.53 -36.19 -31.40
N ILE A 993 -1.31 -35.11 -32.18
CA ILE A 993 -1.67 -33.74 -31.78
C ILE A 993 -3.20 -33.62 -31.61
N ASP A 994 -3.97 -34.20 -32.54
CA ASP A 994 -5.43 -34.30 -32.46
C ASP A 994 -5.91 -35.06 -31.20
N SER A 995 -5.27 -36.18 -30.85
CA SER A 995 -5.57 -36.95 -29.65
C SER A 995 -5.31 -36.16 -28.36
N THR A 996 -4.23 -35.38 -28.30
CA THR A 996 -3.90 -34.52 -27.16
C THR A 996 -4.87 -33.33 -27.05
N ILE A 997 -5.20 -32.67 -28.16
CA ILE A 997 -6.25 -31.63 -28.21
C ILE A 997 -7.58 -32.19 -27.68
N LYS A 998 -8.02 -33.36 -28.17
CA LYS A 998 -9.26 -34.03 -27.70
C LYS A 998 -9.18 -34.47 -26.24
N SER A 999 -8.00 -34.74 -25.72
CA SER A 999 -7.81 -35.08 -24.30
C SER A 999 -7.87 -33.85 -23.40
N ILE A 1000 -7.31 -32.72 -23.85
CA ILE A 1000 -7.44 -31.41 -23.20
C ILE A 1000 -8.91 -30.93 -23.19
N ILE A 1001 -9.64 -31.04 -24.31
CA ILE A 1001 -11.08 -30.69 -24.37
C ILE A 1001 -11.91 -31.53 -23.39
N ARG A 1002 -11.62 -32.84 -23.26
CA ARG A 1002 -12.25 -33.73 -22.27
C ARG A 1002 -11.81 -33.44 -20.83
N TYR A 1003 -10.68 -32.77 -20.63
CA TYR A 1003 -10.17 -32.35 -19.33
C TYR A 1003 -10.73 -30.97 -18.89
N ALA A 1004 -11.07 -30.09 -19.84
CA ALA A 1004 -11.61 -28.76 -19.59
C ALA A 1004 -12.96 -28.75 -18.84
N ARG A 1005 -13.37 -27.56 -18.40
CA ARG A 1005 -14.57 -27.30 -17.58
C ARG A 1005 -15.86 -27.66 -18.31
N GLN A 1006 -16.40 -28.83 -18.00
CA GLN A 1006 -17.66 -29.33 -18.56
C GLN A 1006 -18.84 -28.42 -18.16
N GLY A 1007 -19.68 -28.05 -19.14
CA GLY A 1007 -20.83 -27.16 -18.93
C GLY A 1007 -20.56 -25.66 -19.14
N SER A 1008 -19.32 -25.28 -19.49
CA SER A 1008 -18.96 -23.92 -19.93
C SER A 1008 -18.21 -23.97 -21.25
N LYS A 1009 -18.25 -22.89 -22.04
CA LYS A 1009 -17.54 -22.84 -23.33
C LYS A 1009 -16.03 -22.77 -23.13
N PHE A 1010 -15.28 -23.73 -23.68
CA PHE A 1010 -13.82 -23.83 -23.60
C PHE A 1010 -13.13 -23.22 -24.82
N TYR A 1011 -12.02 -22.52 -24.63
CA TYR A 1011 -11.20 -21.96 -25.70
C TYR A 1011 -9.77 -22.51 -25.62
N LEU A 1012 -9.22 -23.04 -26.72
CA LEU A 1012 -7.86 -23.62 -26.75
C LEU A 1012 -7.02 -22.99 -27.88
N TYR A 1013 -5.92 -22.36 -27.49
CA TYR A 1013 -4.99 -21.66 -28.39
C TYR A 1013 -3.70 -22.47 -28.56
N VAL A 1014 -3.57 -23.14 -29.70
CA VAL A 1014 -2.42 -24.00 -30.03
C VAL A 1014 -1.42 -23.19 -30.84
N THR A 1015 -0.20 -23.00 -30.34
CA THR A 1015 0.83 -22.21 -31.03
C THR A 1015 1.60 -23.05 -32.04
N GLY A 1016 1.96 -22.45 -33.18
CA GLY A 1016 3.03 -22.95 -34.03
C GLY A 1016 4.43 -22.64 -33.47
N TYR A 1017 5.44 -22.70 -34.35
CA TYR A 1017 6.84 -22.35 -34.09
C TYR A 1017 7.34 -21.36 -35.14
N GLY A 1018 8.22 -20.43 -34.75
CA GLY A 1018 8.86 -19.47 -35.66
C GLY A 1018 9.99 -20.09 -36.48
N GLN A 1019 10.07 -19.75 -37.77
CA GLN A 1019 11.21 -20.11 -38.63
C GLN A 1019 12.51 -19.54 -38.05
N PHE A 1020 13.53 -20.38 -37.88
CA PHE A 1020 14.74 -19.99 -37.16
C PHE A 1020 15.69 -19.08 -37.94
N PHE A 1021 15.71 -19.18 -39.27
CA PHE A 1021 16.71 -18.50 -40.11
C PHE A 1021 16.06 -17.57 -41.12
N ASN A 1022 16.65 -16.40 -41.36
CA ASN A 1022 16.57 -15.79 -42.68
C ASN A 1022 17.31 -16.72 -43.65
N ASP A 1023 16.66 -17.14 -44.73
CA ASP A 1023 17.18 -18.10 -45.69
C ASP A 1023 17.43 -17.49 -47.08
N GLN A 1024 17.37 -16.15 -47.18
CA GLN A 1024 17.53 -15.39 -48.42
C GLN A 1024 18.90 -14.71 -48.53
N ASP A 1025 19.50 -14.24 -47.42
CA ASP A 1025 20.85 -13.63 -47.48
C ASP A 1025 21.93 -14.71 -47.72
N PRO A 1026 22.69 -14.66 -48.84
CA PRO A 1026 23.82 -15.56 -49.07
C PRO A 1026 25.00 -15.33 -48.10
N GLY A 1027 25.03 -14.25 -47.33
CA GLY A 1027 26.09 -13.93 -46.35
C GLY A 1027 26.33 -15.03 -45.32
N CYS A 1028 25.27 -15.75 -44.90
CA CYS A 1028 25.40 -16.86 -43.94
C CYS A 1028 25.97 -18.16 -44.56
N ASN A 1029 26.16 -18.25 -45.88
CA ASN A 1029 26.57 -19.50 -46.54
C ASN A 1029 27.98 -19.99 -46.19
N THR A 1030 28.79 -19.15 -45.52
CA THR A 1030 30.11 -19.51 -44.98
C THR A 1030 30.13 -19.60 -43.45
N VAL A 1031 28.99 -19.46 -42.77
CA VAL A 1031 28.87 -19.50 -41.31
C VAL A 1031 28.58 -20.92 -40.86
N THR A 1032 29.18 -21.33 -39.73
CA THR A 1032 28.83 -22.56 -39.00
C THR A 1032 28.46 -22.21 -37.57
N PHE A 1033 27.48 -22.89 -37.00
CA PHE A 1033 27.12 -22.81 -35.57
C PHE A 1033 27.78 -23.93 -34.75
N ALA A 1034 28.68 -24.72 -35.35
CA ALA A 1034 29.38 -25.80 -34.66
C ALA A 1034 30.10 -25.29 -33.40
N ARG A 1035 29.82 -25.94 -32.25
CA ARG A 1035 30.20 -25.46 -30.92
C ARG A 1035 31.71 -25.32 -30.74
N LEU A 1036 32.49 -26.19 -31.36
CA LEU A 1036 33.95 -26.19 -31.27
C LEU A 1036 34.64 -25.24 -32.26
N ALA A 1037 33.92 -24.78 -33.30
CA ALA A 1037 34.43 -23.89 -34.33
C ALA A 1037 34.27 -22.39 -33.98
N ASN A 1038 33.64 -22.08 -32.85
CA ASN A 1038 33.21 -20.73 -32.48
C ASN A 1038 33.61 -20.40 -31.03
N PRO A 1039 33.98 -19.15 -30.71
CA PRO A 1039 34.25 -18.04 -31.63
C PRO A 1039 35.62 -18.17 -32.34
N LYS A 1040 36.26 -19.35 -32.30
CA LYS A 1040 37.56 -19.63 -32.91
C LYS A 1040 37.48 -20.94 -33.70
N ASN A 1041 37.70 -20.84 -35.01
CA ASN A 1041 37.76 -22.00 -35.90
C ASN A 1041 38.85 -22.98 -35.44
N ASP A 1042 38.52 -24.27 -35.30
CA ASP A 1042 39.42 -25.31 -34.78
C ASP A 1042 40.23 -26.04 -35.87
N GLY A 1043 40.02 -25.67 -37.14
CA GLY A 1043 40.69 -26.22 -38.31
C GLY A 1043 39.99 -27.40 -38.99
N LYS A 1044 38.80 -27.83 -38.55
CA LYS A 1044 38.07 -28.97 -39.12
C LYS A 1044 36.99 -28.55 -40.14
N PRO A 1045 36.52 -29.48 -40.99
CA PRO A 1045 35.27 -29.32 -41.73
C PRO A 1045 34.07 -29.36 -40.78
N HIS A 1046 33.10 -28.46 -41.00
CA HIS A 1046 31.83 -28.37 -40.27
C HIS A 1046 30.69 -28.08 -41.26
N VAL A 1047 29.46 -28.40 -40.87
CA VAL A 1047 28.24 -28.01 -41.56
C VAL A 1047 28.14 -26.48 -41.61
N LEU A 1048 27.89 -25.95 -42.81
CA LEU A 1048 27.68 -24.53 -43.05
C LEU A 1048 26.19 -24.25 -43.24
N LEU A 1049 25.70 -23.09 -42.76
CA LEU A 1049 24.32 -22.64 -42.91
C LEU A 1049 24.05 -22.11 -44.33
N THR A 1050 24.17 -23.00 -45.32
CA THR A 1050 23.86 -22.68 -46.72
C THR A 1050 22.40 -22.27 -46.87
N THR A 1051 22.10 -21.49 -47.92
CA THR A 1051 20.74 -21.14 -48.36
C THR A 1051 19.84 -22.38 -48.40
N GLU A 1052 20.32 -23.45 -49.03
CA GLU A 1052 19.61 -24.74 -49.16
C GLU A 1052 19.30 -25.39 -47.80
N LEU A 1053 20.26 -25.35 -46.86
CA LEU A 1053 20.09 -25.96 -45.53
C LEU A 1053 19.17 -25.13 -44.62
N ARG A 1054 19.27 -23.79 -44.68
CA ARG A 1054 18.36 -22.88 -43.97
C ARG A 1054 16.93 -22.99 -44.49
N GLN A 1055 16.75 -23.11 -45.81
CA GLN A 1055 15.45 -23.38 -46.44
C GLN A 1055 14.89 -24.73 -45.97
N ASP A 1056 15.70 -25.77 -45.84
CA ASP A 1056 15.23 -27.09 -45.36
C ASP A 1056 14.79 -27.07 -43.88
N PHE A 1057 15.54 -26.42 -42.98
CA PHE A 1057 15.12 -26.27 -41.57
C PHE A 1057 13.88 -25.37 -41.41
N ASN A 1058 13.79 -24.31 -42.20
CA ASN A 1058 12.59 -23.47 -42.26
C ASN A 1058 11.39 -24.27 -42.79
N HIS A 1059 11.59 -25.11 -43.82
CA HIS A 1059 10.54 -25.98 -44.34
C HIS A 1059 10.09 -26.99 -43.28
N MET A 1060 11.00 -27.65 -42.53
CA MET A 1060 10.61 -28.50 -41.39
C MET A 1060 9.71 -27.76 -40.39
N THR A 1061 10.02 -26.49 -40.10
CA THR A 1061 9.20 -25.65 -39.20
C THR A 1061 7.81 -25.38 -39.80
N LEU A 1062 7.73 -25.09 -41.09
CA LEU A 1062 6.47 -24.88 -41.81
C LEU A 1062 5.63 -26.17 -41.91
N THR A 1063 6.25 -27.32 -42.13
CA THR A 1063 5.56 -28.63 -42.13
C THR A 1063 5.08 -29.01 -40.72
N LEU A 1064 5.80 -28.63 -39.65
CA LEU A 1064 5.33 -28.78 -38.27
C LEU A 1064 4.08 -27.93 -38.02
N ASN A 1065 4.14 -26.65 -38.40
CA ASN A 1065 3.02 -25.73 -38.32
C ASN A 1065 1.82 -26.24 -39.15
N ALA A 1066 2.06 -26.83 -40.32
CA ALA A 1066 1.02 -27.48 -41.12
C ALA A 1066 0.41 -28.71 -40.43
N ALA A 1067 1.20 -29.52 -39.72
CA ALA A 1067 0.71 -30.65 -38.94
C ALA A 1067 -0.20 -30.19 -37.78
N ILE A 1068 0.27 -29.21 -37.00
CA ILE A 1068 -0.48 -28.60 -35.88
C ILE A 1068 -1.78 -27.98 -36.39
N LYS A 1069 -1.71 -27.16 -37.44
CA LYS A 1069 -2.87 -26.50 -38.06
C LYS A 1069 -3.90 -27.49 -38.61
N LYS A 1070 -3.45 -28.61 -39.18
CA LYS A 1070 -4.29 -29.73 -39.66
C LYS A 1070 -4.95 -30.52 -38.52
N ALA A 1071 -4.29 -30.64 -37.36
CA ALA A 1071 -4.87 -31.22 -36.15
C ALA A 1071 -5.89 -30.27 -35.48
N VAL A 1072 -5.59 -28.96 -35.43
CA VAL A 1072 -6.53 -27.92 -35.00
C VAL A 1072 -7.79 -27.94 -35.88
N SER A 1073 -7.65 -27.95 -37.21
CA SER A 1073 -8.80 -27.94 -38.13
C SER A 1073 -9.69 -29.20 -38.06
N GLN A 1074 -9.22 -30.29 -37.45
CA GLN A 1074 -10.03 -31.48 -37.16
C GLN A 1074 -10.92 -31.32 -35.91
N ASN A 1075 -10.70 -30.24 -35.15
CA ASN A 1075 -11.45 -29.91 -33.93
C ASN A 1075 -12.25 -28.60 -34.07
N GLU A 1076 -11.87 -27.71 -35.00
CA GLU A 1076 -12.64 -26.53 -35.39
C GLU A 1076 -14.10 -26.89 -35.77
N GLY A 1077 -15.07 -26.30 -35.08
CA GLY A 1077 -16.49 -26.37 -35.43
C GLY A 1077 -17.23 -27.68 -35.06
N SER A 1078 -16.74 -28.44 -34.07
CA SER A 1078 -17.29 -29.76 -33.73
C SER A 1078 -18.48 -29.77 -32.73
N ASP A 1079 -18.61 -28.78 -31.84
CA ASP A 1079 -19.88 -28.44 -31.17
C ASP A 1079 -19.91 -26.96 -30.71
N ASN A 1080 -20.95 -26.54 -29.96
CA ASN A 1080 -21.10 -25.16 -29.44
C ASN A 1080 -20.30 -24.89 -28.13
N ASN A 1081 -19.69 -25.91 -27.54
CA ASN A 1081 -19.11 -25.90 -26.20
C ASN A 1081 -17.58 -25.74 -26.23
N HIS A 1082 -16.90 -25.83 -27.37
CA HIS A 1082 -15.48 -25.47 -27.45
C HIS A 1082 -15.08 -24.74 -28.74
N VAL A 1083 -13.96 -24.02 -28.64
CA VAL A 1083 -13.23 -23.37 -29.74
C VAL A 1083 -11.79 -23.84 -29.66
N VAL A 1084 -11.22 -24.25 -30.79
CA VAL A 1084 -9.77 -24.50 -30.92
C VAL A 1084 -9.26 -23.58 -32.02
N LYS A 1085 -8.08 -22.98 -31.82
CA LYS A 1085 -7.43 -22.09 -32.80
C LYS A 1085 -5.95 -22.40 -32.92
N TYR A 1086 -5.41 -22.15 -34.10
CA TYR A 1086 -3.98 -22.13 -34.37
C TYR A 1086 -3.48 -20.68 -34.27
N ILE A 1087 -2.48 -20.42 -33.43
CA ILE A 1087 -1.82 -19.12 -33.29
C ILE A 1087 -0.52 -19.14 -34.09
N ASP A 1088 -0.45 -18.30 -35.11
CA ASP A 1088 0.62 -18.31 -36.11
C ASP A 1088 1.84 -17.48 -35.69
N ILE A 1089 2.59 -17.98 -34.69
CA ILE A 1089 3.66 -17.19 -34.06
C ILE A 1089 4.85 -16.88 -34.97
N ASP A 1090 5.04 -17.60 -36.09
CA ASP A 1090 6.05 -17.25 -37.10
C ASP A 1090 5.73 -15.90 -37.78
N SER A 1091 4.44 -15.65 -38.06
CA SER A 1091 4.01 -14.42 -38.73
C SER A 1091 4.36 -13.16 -37.93
N LEU A 1092 4.48 -13.29 -36.60
CA LEU A 1092 4.87 -12.21 -35.69
C LEU A 1092 6.32 -11.75 -35.90
N MET A 1093 7.19 -12.61 -36.42
CA MET A 1093 8.60 -12.29 -36.71
C MET A 1093 8.77 -11.43 -37.96
N GLY A 1094 7.74 -11.37 -38.83
CA GLY A 1094 7.77 -10.59 -40.07
C GLY A 1094 9.00 -10.92 -40.93
N THR A 1095 9.75 -9.90 -41.33
CA THR A 1095 10.99 -10.01 -42.11
C THR A 1095 12.24 -9.76 -41.27
N GLY A 1096 12.24 -10.18 -40.00
CA GLY A 1096 13.35 -9.95 -39.07
C GLY A 1096 13.41 -10.98 -37.95
N HIS A 1097 14.23 -10.68 -36.94
CA HIS A 1097 14.33 -11.37 -35.65
C HIS A 1097 14.86 -12.81 -35.68
N ARG A 1098 15.27 -13.33 -36.84
CA ARG A 1098 15.83 -14.67 -37.03
C ARG A 1098 17.36 -14.66 -36.94
N PHE A 1099 17.98 -15.84 -36.97
CA PHE A 1099 19.42 -15.96 -37.27
C PHE A 1099 19.68 -15.66 -38.75
N CYS A 1100 20.91 -15.28 -39.11
CA CYS A 1100 21.35 -15.00 -40.49
C CYS A 1100 20.68 -13.78 -41.18
N GLU A 1101 20.19 -12.80 -40.41
CA GLU A 1101 19.55 -11.60 -40.96
C GLU A 1101 20.55 -10.65 -41.66
N PRO A 1102 20.12 -9.91 -42.70
CA PRO A 1102 21.01 -9.09 -43.53
C PRO A 1102 21.86 -8.07 -42.74
N GLY A 1103 23.18 -8.23 -42.85
CA GLY A 1103 24.16 -7.35 -42.22
C GLY A 1103 24.61 -7.75 -40.80
N ILE A 1104 24.07 -8.83 -40.23
CA ILE A 1104 24.59 -9.44 -38.99
C ILE A 1104 25.81 -10.30 -39.33
N GLN A 1105 26.90 -10.18 -38.55
CA GLN A 1105 28.09 -11.03 -38.71
C GLN A 1105 27.99 -12.26 -37.81
N GLU A 1106 27.24 -13.26 -38.28
CA GLU A 1106 26.95 -14.47 -37.50
C GLU A 1106 28.18 -15.39 -37.27
N PRO A 1107 28.22 -16.14 -36.13
CA PRO A 1107 27.25 -16.11 -35.04
C PRO A 1107 27.40 -14.91 -34.11
N ASP A 1108 26.36 -14.09 -34.00
CA ASP A 1108 26.30 -12.94 -33.11
C ASP A 1108 25.46 -13.25 -31.86
N GLN A 1109 26.16 -13.51 -30.76
CA GLN A 1109 25.55 -13.82 -29.46
C GLN A 1109 24.93 -12.61 -28.78
N ASP A 1110 25.37 -11.41 -29.18
CA ASP A 1110 25.13 -10.15 -28.50
C ASP A 1110 24.12 -9.28 -29.33
N ASN A 1111 23.53 -9.85 -30.38
CA ASN A 1111 22.53 -9.25 -31.28
C ASN A 1111 21.19 -8.96 -30.56
N PRO A 1112 20.82 -7.68 -30.34
CA PRO A 1112 19.63 -7.31 -29.58
C PRO A 1112 18.31 -7.45 -30.36
N ASN A 1113 18.38 -7.71 -31.68
CA ASN A 1113 17.19 -7.89 -32.52
C ASN A 1113 16.78 -9.36 -32.65
N LEU A 1114 17.64 -10.31 -32.29
CA LEU A 1114 17.38 -11.74 -32.37
C LEU A 1114 16.33 -12.15 -31.33
N TRP A 1115 15.29 -12.88 -31.73
CA TRP A 1115 14.20 -13.33 -30.83
C TRP A 1115 14.38 -14.75 -30.26
N PHE A 1116 15.47 -15.42 -30.61
CA PHE A 1116 15.87 -16.72 -30.07
C PHE A 1116 17.14 -16.59 -29.21
N PHE A 1117 17.34 -17.45 -28.21
CA PHE A 1117 18.62 -17.45 -27.50
C PHE A 1117 19.75 -18.12 -28.32
N HIS A 1118 20.89 -17.44 -28.42
CA HIS A 1118 22.11 -17.97 -29.04
C HIS A 1118 22.89 -18.91 -28.10
N TYR A 1119 23.59 -19.92 -28.65
CA TYR A 1119 24.51 -20.76 -27.85
C TYR A 1119 25.67 -19.94 -27.23
N PRO A 1120 26.04 -20.19 -25.96
CA PRO A 1120 27.15 -19.52 -25.26
C PRO A 1120 28.56 -20.08 -25.62
N TYR A 1121 29.05 -19.85 -26.84
CA TYR A 1121 30.38 -20.30 -27.33
C TYR A 1121 31.62 -19.88 -26.52
N LYS A 1122 31.45 -19.04 -25.48
CA LYS A 1122 32.55 -18.48 -24.68
C LYS A 1122 32.87 -19.33 -23.42
N THR A 1123 32.13 -20.42 -23.13
CA THR A 1123 32.31 -21.26 -21.92
C THR A 1123 33.08 -22.57 -22.16
N ASP A 1124 33.93 -22.96 -21.19
CA ASP A 1124 34.60 -24.27 -21.15
C ASP A 1124 33.89 -25.18 -20.14
N ASP A 1125 32.84 -25.83 -20.62
CA ASP A 1125 31.96 -26.71 -19.83
C ASP A 1125 32.65 -27.98 -19.29
N THR A 1126 33.90 -28.30 -19.72
CA THR A 1126 34.56 -29.58 -19.40
C THR A 1126 34.96 -29.74 -17.92
N LYS A 1127 34.91 -28.65 -17.14
CA LYS A 1127 35.39 -28.59 -15.75
C LYS A 1127 34.28 -28.64 -14.69
N ASP A 1128 33.02 -28.57 -15.10
CA ASP A 1128 31.87 -28.64 -14.20
C ASP A 1128 31.74 -30.04 -13.56
N ALA A 1129 31.62 -30.10 -12.24
CA ALA A 1129 31.62 -31.36 -11.49
C ALA A 1129 30.30 -32.14 -11.59
N ALA A 1130 29.16 -31.43 -11.75
CA ALA A 1130 27.87 -32.07 -11.98
C ALA A 1130 27.84 -32.70 -13.39
N ILE A 1131 28.39 -31.99 -14.37
CA ILE A 1131 28.66 -32.54 -15.71
C ILE A 1131 29.59 -33.76 -15.62
N GLN A 1132 30.71 -33.70 -14.90
CA GLN A 1132 31.63 -34.84 -14.74
C GLN A 1132 30.96 -36.07 -14.08
N TYR A 1133 30.08 -35.88 -13.10
CA TYR A 1133 29.28 -36.97 -12.54
C TYR A 1133 28.32 -37.57 -13.58
N LEU A 1134 27.56 -36.74 -14.31
CA LEU A 1134 26.63 -37.21 -15.34
C LEU A 1134 27.36 -37.95 -16.47
N ASN A 1135 28.61 -37.56 -16.78
CA ASN A 1135 29.47 -38.29 -17.70
C ASN A 1135 29.80 -39.69 -17.19
N SER A 1136 30.07 -39.84 -15.89
CA SER A 1136 30.30 -41.16 -15.30
C SER A 1136 29.06 -42.05 -15.36
N VAL A 1137 27.85 -41.48 -15.22
CA VAL A 1137 26.58 -42.19 -15.41
C VAL A 1137 26.40 -42.60 -16.87
N ALA A 1138 26.60 -41.68 -17.82
CA ALA A 1138 26.48 -41.95 -19.25
C ALA A 1138 27.48 -43.02 -19.70
N GLN A 1139 28.75 -42.89 -19.30
CA GLN A 1139 29.83 -43.81 -19.67
C GLN A 1139 29.71 -45.20 -19.01
N ALA A 1140 29.12 -45.29 -17.81
CA ALA A 1140 28.81 -46.57 -17.19
C ALA A 1140 27.66 -47.32 -17.87
N ASN A 1141 26.63 -46.59 -18.33
CA ASN A 1141 25.40 -47.14 -18.92
C ASN A 1141 25.37 -47.14 -20.45
N VAL A 1142 26.45 -46.73 -21.13
CA VAL A 1142 26.53 -46.56 -22.58
C VAL A 1142 26.23 -47.83 -23.40
N ASN A 1143 26.38 -49.02 -22.81
CA ASN A 1143 26.08 -50.31 -23.44
C ASN A 1143 24.74 -50.93 -22.99
N THR A 1144 23.96 -50.22 -22.17
CA THR A 1144 22.71 -50.70 -21.56
C THR A 1144 21.51 -49.80 -21.79
N LEU A 1145 21.71 -48.53 -22.18
CA LEU A 1145 20.65 -47.66 -22.71
C LEU A 1145 20.17 -48.18 -24.08
N ALA A 1146 18.87 -48.23 -24.28
CA ALA A 1146 18.19 -48.81 -25.44
C ALA A 1146 18.12 -47.83 -26.63
N TRP A 1147 19.23 -47.72 -27.36
CA TRP A 1147 19.38 -46.79 -28.48
C TRP A 1147 19.55 -47.49 -29.85
N ASP A 1148 18.75 -47.09 -30.84
CA ASP A 1148 18.88 -47.42 -32.27
C ASP A 1148 19.09 -46.12 -33.07
N PRO A 1149 20.16 -46.00 -33.88
CA PRO A 1149 20.43 -44.80 -34.69
C PRO A 1149 19.27 -44.41 -35.61
N LYS A 1150 18.41 -45.35 -36.00
CA LYS A 1150 17.34 -45.13 -36.97
C LYS A 1150 15.98 -44.80 -36.38
N THR A 1151 15.77 -45.00 -35.08
CA THR A 1151 14.42 -44.89 -34.48
C THR A 1151 14.37 -44.22 -33.11
N THR A 1152 15.45 -44.21 -32.32
CA THR A 1152 15.46 -43.54 -31.01
C THR A 1152 15.55 -42.02 -31.17
N LEU A 1153 14.57 -41.29 -30.65
CA LEU A 1153 14.59 -39.81 -30.59
C LEU A 1153 15.52 -39.34 -29.46
N TRP A 1154 16.03 -38.12 -29.54
CA TRP A 1154 16.89 -37.55 -28.50
C TRP A 1154 16.18 -37.42 -27.15
N VAL A 1155 14.89 -37.05 -27.14
CA VAL A 1155 14.09 -36.94 -25.91
C VAL A 1155 13.85 -38.29 -25.24
N ASP A 1156 13.68 -39.38 -26.01
CA ASP A 1156 13.53 -40.74 -25.48
C ASP A 1156 14.84 -41.24 -24.87
N TYR A 1157 15.96 -41.05 -25.57
CA TYR A 1157 17.29 -41.31 -25.02
C TYR A 1157 17.53 -40.51 -23.73
N LEU A 1158 17.12 -39.25 -23.69
CA LEU A 1158 17.28 -38.39 -22.52
C LEU A 1158 16.40 -38.85 -21.34
N ASN A 1159 15.16 -39.26 -21.61
CA ASN A 1159 14.26 -39.87 -20.62
C ASN A 1159 14.87 -41.13 -20.00
N GLU A 1160 15.44 -42.02 -20.82
CA GLU A 1160 16.10 -43.23 -20.35
C GLU A 1160 17.39 -42.90 -19.58
N PHE A 1161 18.22 -41.98 -20.08
CA PHE A 1161 19.44 -41.52 -19.41
C PHE A 1161 19.13 -41.00 -17.99
N TRP A 1162 18.15 -40.10 -17.84
CA TRP A 1162 17.78 -39.57 -16.52
C TRP A 1162 17.15 -40.63 -15.60
N SER A 1163 16.62 -41.75 -16.14
CA SER A 1163 16.18 -42.89 -15.31
C SER A 1163 17.36 -43.62 -14.64
N GLN A 1164 18.58 -43.48 -15.18
CA GLN A 1164 19.83 -44.03 -14.61
C GLN A 1164 20.56 -43.04 -13.69
N VAL A 1165 20.08 -41.79 -13.58
CA VAL A 1165 20.67 -40.76 -12.73
C VAL A 1165 20.12 -40.87 -11.30
N ASP A 1166 21.05 -40.99 -10.36
CA ASP A 1166 20.76 -41.04 -8.93
C ASP A 1166 20.72 -39.59 -8.39
N GLU A 1167 19.53 -39.10 -8.05
CA GLU A 1167 19.31 -37.72 -7.57
C GLU A 1167 20.22 -37.38 -6.37
N ALA A 1168 20.44 -38.31 -5.44
CA ALA A 1168 21.28 -38.07 -4.27
C ALA A 1168 22.76 -37.96 -4.66
N LYS A 1169 23.24 -38.78 -5.61
CA LYS A 1169 24.61 -38.67 -6.13
C LYS A 1169 24.81 -37.45 -7.03
N LEU A 1170 23.79 -37.03 -7.79
CA LEU A 1170 23.81 -35.79 -8.57
C LEU A 1170 23.97 -34.59 -7.63
N ASN A 1171 23.13 -34.49 -6.61
CA ASN A 1171 23.20 -33.43 -5.60
C ASN A 1171 24.52 -33.49 -4.82
N GLN A 1172 25.05 -34.69 -4.56
CA GLN A 1172 26.38 -34.85 -3.95
C GLN A 1172 27.52 -34.40 -4.89
N ALA A 1173 27.42 -34.62 -6.20
CA ALA A 1173 28.42 -34.16 -7.17
C ALA A 1173 28.39 -32.64 -7.38
N VAL A 1174 27.20 -32.04 -7.37
CA VAL A 1174 26.99 -30.59 -7.30
C VAL A 1174 27.69 -30.02 -6.06
N ALA A 1175 27.42 -30.58 -4.87
CA ALA A 1175 28.06 -30.13 -3.62
C ALA A 1175 29.58 -30.41 -3.58
N ALA A 1176 30.05 -31.48 -4.24
CA ALA A 1176 31.46 -31.84 -4.34
C ALA A 1176 32.24 -31.02 -5.40
N SER A 1177 31.58 -30.10 -6.12
CA SER A 1177 32.23 -29.13 -7.02
C SER A 1177 33.25 -28.23 -6.33
N GLY A 1178 33.12 -28.08 -5.01
CA GLY A 1178 33.95 -27.21 -4.17
C GLY A 1178 33.27 -25.90 -3.76
N ASP A 1179 32.10 -25.57 -4.32
CA ASP A 1179 31.33 -24.41 -3.91
C ASP A 1179 30.23 -24.81 -2.89
N ALA A 1180 30.52 -24.56 -1.61
CA ALA A 1180 29.58 -24.75 -0.51
C ALA A 1180 28.76 -23.48 -0.18
N ASN A 1181 28.87 -22.42 -0.99
CA ASN A 1181 28.35 -21.08 -0.70
C ASN A 1181 27.39 -20.55 -1.77
N ALA A 1182 27.52 -20.99 -3.01
CA ALA A 1182 26.54 -20.70 -4.06
C ALA A 1182 25.24 -21.49 -3.83
N GLN A 1183 24.09 -20.84 -4.03
CA GLN A 1183 22.81 -21.54 -4.25
C GLN A 1183 22.78 -22.13 -5.67
N TYR A 1184 23.70 -23.04 -5.98
CA TYR A 1184 23.79 -23.70 -7.28
C TYR A 1184 22.57 -24.61 -7.48
N ASN A 1185 21.59 -24.11 -8.24
CA ASN A 1185 20.42 -24.87 -8.63
C ASN A 1185 20.70 -25.51 -9.99
N PHE A 1186 21.05 -26.79 -9.96
CA PHE A 1186 21.45 -27.58 -11.13
C PHE A 1186 20.52 -27.42 -12.34
N TRP A 1187 19.21 -27.23 -12.12
CA TRP A 1187 18.24 -27.12 -13.20
C TRP A 1187 18.38 -25.83 -14.03
N PRO A 1188 18.25 -24.60 -13.50
CA PRO A 1188 18.56 -23.39 -14.26
C PRO A 1188 20.05 -23.23 -14.59
N ASP A 1189 20.94 -23.47 -13.62
CA ASP A 1189 22.35 -23.03 -13.71
C ASP A 1189 23.18 -23.98 -14.58
N THR A 1190 22.91 -25.30 -14.50
CA THR A 1190 23.59 -26.28 -15.36
C THR A 1190 22.81 -26.54 -16.64
N ILE A 1191 21.50 -26.81 -16.56
CA ILE A 1191 20.71 -27.25 -17.71
C ILE A 1191 20.04 -26.09 -18.43
N GLY A 1192 19.31 -25.21 -17.75
CA GLY A 1192 18.45 -24.19 -18.35
C GLY A 1192 19.20 -23.20 -19.26
N PHE A 1193 20.34 -22.69 -18.81
CA PHE A 1193 21.23 -21.83 -19.61
C PHE A 1193 21.75 -22.52 -20.90
N ARG A 1194 21.84 -23.86 -20.91
CA ARG A 1194 22.27 -24.68 -22.07
C ARG A 1194 21.10 -25.14 -22.94
N ALA A 1195 19.95 -25.43 -22.32
CA ALA A 1195 18.74 -25.92 -22.96
C ALA A 1195 17.98 -24.81 -23.71
N LYS A 1196 18.06 -23.55 -23.26
CA LYS A 1196 17.37 -22.42 -23.89
C LYS A 1196 17.77 -22.10 -25.33
N LEU A 1197 18.78 -22.75 -25.89
CA LEU A 1197 19.21 -22.59 -27.28
C LEU A 1197 18.02 -22.65 -28.24
N PHE A 1198 17.89 -21.68 -29.14
CA PHE A 1198 16.78 -21.59 -30.12
C PHE A 1198 15.37 -21.42 -29.49
N HIS A 1199 15.24 -21.25 -28.17
CA HIS A 1199 13.96 -20.95 -27.52
C HIS A 1199 13.66 -19.44 -27.57
N PRO A 1200 12.38 -19.02 -27.49
CA PRO A 1200 12.00 -17.61 -27.51
C PRO A 1200 12.65 -16.81 -26.38
N GLN A 1201 13.11 -15.60 -26.71
CA GLN A 1201 13.50 -14.59 -25.72
C GLN A 1201 12.24 -13.90 -25.12
N PRO A 1202 12.33 -13.22 -23.96
CA PRO A 1202 11.23 -12.47 -23.35
C PRO A 1202 10.45 -11.55 -24.30
N ALA A 1203 11.12 -10.90 -25.25
CA ALA A 1203 10.47 -10.06 -26.27
C ALA A 1203 9.51 -10.85 -27.17
N TYR A 1204 9.89 -12.07 -27.56
CA TYR A 1204 9.05 -12.93 -28.40
C TYR A 1204 7.95 -13.60 -27.57
N HIS A 1205 8.21 -14.00 -26.32
CA HIS A 1205 7.16 -14.44 -25.41
C HIS A 1205 6.08 -13.37 -25.19
N ARG A 1206 6.46 -12.09 -25.12
CA ARG A 1206 5.49 -10.98 -25.07
C ARG A 1206 4.65 -10.89 -26.35
N ALA A 1207 5.27 -10.98 -27.53
CA ALA A 1207 4.53 -11.01 -28.80
C ALA A 1207 3.58 -12.22 -28.93
N ILE A 1208 3.98 -13.39 -28.41
CA ILE A 1208 3.14 -14.60 -28.36
C ILE A 1208 1.94 -14.38 -27.41
N TYR A 1209 2.17 -13.76 -26.24
CA TYR A 1209 1.10 -13.31 -25.34
C TYR A 1209 0.12 -12.37 -26.04
N ASP A 1210 0.60 -11.30 -26.69
CA ASP A 1210 -0.22 -10.34 -27.43
C ASP A 1210 -1.10 -11.03 -28.50
N ALA A 1211 -0.55 -12.01 -29.21
CA ALA A 1211 -1.26 -12.73 -30.27
C ALA A 1211 -2.36 -13.66 -29.71
N ILE A 1212 -2.07 -14.42 -28.65
CA ILE A 1212 -3.07 -15.25 -27.94
C ILE A 1212 -4.16 -14.36 -27.34
N ALA A 1213 -3.76 -13.26 -26.71
CA ALA A 1213 -4.66 -12.36 -26.00
C ALA A 1213 -5.68 -11.72 -26.95
N ARG A 1214 -5.23 -11.16 -28.08
CA ARG A 1214 -6.12 -10.55 -29.09
C ARG A 1214 -7.03 -11.58 -29.75
N GLN A 1215 -6.52 -12.77 -30.09
CA GLN A 1215 -7.35 -13.82 -30.69
C GLN A 1215 -8.47 -14.28 -29.75
N HIS A 1216 -8.26 -14.26 -28.42
CA HIS A 1216 -9.32 -14.57 -27.47
C HIS A 1216 -10.41 -13.50 -27.40
N LEU A 1217 -10.05 -12.21 -27.46
CA LEU A 1217 -11.03 -11.10 -27.51
C LEU A 1217 -11.89 -11.16 -28.78
N ASP A 1218 -11.29 -11.48 -29.93
CA ASP A 1218 -12.02 -11.71 -31.18
C ASP A 1218 -13.00 -12.90 -31.05
N ASP A 1219 -12.56 -14.00 -30.43
CA ASP A 1219 -13.37 -15.21 -30.20
C ASP A 1219 -14.50 -15.03 -29.16
N LEU A 1220 -14.40 -14.00 -28.30
CA LEU A 1220 -15.47 -13.55 -27.40
C LEU A 1220 -16.49 -12.62 -28.10
N GLY A 1221 -16.18 -12.09 -29.28
CA GLY A 1221 -17.09 -11.29 -30.10
C GLY A 1221 -16.64 -9.86 -30.41
N GLY A 1222 -15.42 -9.46 -29.99
CA GLY A 1222 -14.77 -8.22 -30.40
C GLY A 1222 -15.40 -6.93 -29.86
N VAL A 1223 -14.96 -6.48 -28.68
CA VAL A 1223 -15.12 -5.07 -28.28
C VAL A 1223 -14.08 -4.25 -29.05
N GLY A 1224 -14.53 -3.57 -30.11
CA GLY A 1224 -13.64 -2.79 -30.98
C GLY A 1224 -13.34 -1.40 -30.41
N THR A 1225 -12.05 -1.05 -30.39
CA THR A 1225 -11.41 0.25 -30.11
C THR A 1225 -11.69 0.88 -28.74
#